data_AF-A0A936I5B7-F1
#
_entry.id   AF-A0A936I5B7-F1
#
_cell.length_a   1.000
_cell.length_b   1.000
_cell.length_c   1.000
_cell.angle_alpha   90.00
_cell.angle_beta   90.00
_cell.angle_gamma   90.00
#
_symmetry.space_group_name_H-M   'P 1'
#
loop_
_entity.id
_entity.type
_entity.pdbx_description
1 polymer ?
#
loop_
_entity_poly.entity_id
_entity_poly.type
_entity_poly.pdbx_seq_one_letter_code
_entity_poly.pdbx_strand_id
1 'polypeptide(L)'
;MSLRSLYHTAGLVAACSLLPQLHAQVVINEVSGANMTTFADNNGEYEDWVELFNTGAAPFDLSGWHLSDRQNNPTKWQFPAGSSVPANGRIMVFLSGRDMVTLPLIYHTSFKLSQSTGEWVILADAGGVIMDDYQMQATKEEGSRGRTTDGAATWSLFPTATPNAPNAGSSPDYEPKPQFSLPAGFYAGAQSVSITAPGGGDIRYTLDGTTPTATSTLYAGPINIAATTAVRAACFSAAPGVPSSFIETNTYFIGVTHTVAVFSMVGDDMETLLNGNGGIEPVSSLEYFGPNGGVLRAEAVGTSDEHGQDSWAYDQRGFDYVVRDQFGYNDAVHYPIFRTKDRDSYQRLIIKACAGDNYEFGPGQPAHIRDPYVQALSQVGELKVDERSYEACVVYVNGQYWGVYDVREKVDDNDFTEYYYGQDEYDIQMIKTWGGTWSEYGGAQAQTDWASLLNYINTNNMGDPTAFAYVDSLYNWQSLIDYFCLNSYTVCADWLNWNTGWWRGMNPAGDKQKWRYILWDMDATFGHYANFTGIPDQSPNADPCTVEDLGDPGGQGHTVILSKLIQENQMVHDYYVNRYIDLGNTLFNCDFMIPFLDSLVGVITPEMTMQVARWGGSVADWQNNVQVMRDYIETRCVTIESGLVDCYDLNGPHDVQFDVYPPLSGKIQVNSQVLPNYPFNGTYYGGITTTLAPLPEPGWAFSHWTIQNDTILPSLNDSLVTLTTDTSDVIVAHFLPPISYEVMLDVEPRNSGRIEFDGTVYTDFPTYVAVPEGVAKAVKVLPAEFYDFAYWDIKNNYPNPADTTVTDISITFFSSDTIIANLKPQDYAYFVPNSFSPNGDGINDEWRPWGNVIDLETFDLKVFDRWGQLMMESKDPNLPWDGSDGSGTVRDGVYTYRAYVIEGITKERHELFGHVTVFK
;
A
#
# COMPACT_ATOMS: atom_id res chain seq x y z
N MET A 1 -55.39 32.00 19.15
CA MET A 1 -55.71 32.31 20.56
C MET A 1 -54.43 32.83 21.20
N SER A 2 -54.27 34.15 21.41
CA SER A 2 -54.65 34.90 22.63
C SER A 2 -53.75 34.50 23.81
N LEU A 3 -52.88 35.33 24.41
CA LEU A 3 -53.15 36.63 25.05
C LEU A 3 -51.84 37.41 25.37
N ARG A 4 -51.99 38.73 25.49
CA ARG A 4 -51.01 39.74 25.93
C ARG A 4 -50.87 39.86 27.46
N SER A 5 -49.61 39.98 27.93
CA SER A 5 -49.02 41.05 28.78
C SER A 5 -49.50 41.32 30.22
N LEU A 6 -48.56 41.55 31.17
CA LEU A 6 -48.25 42.86 31.81
C LEU A 6 -47.27 42.72 33.03
N TYR A 7 -46.08 43.35 32.92
CA TYR A 7 -45.21 44.12 33.88
C TYR A 7 -44.89 43.60 35.32
N HIS A 8 -43.67 43.70 35.88
CA HIS A 8 -42.89 44.91 36.26
C HIS A 8 -41.41 44.60 36.64
N THR A 9 -40.55 45.62 36.43
CA THR A 9 -39.17 45.96 36.91
C THR A 9 -38.64 45.29 38.20
N ALA A 10 -37.34 45.03 38.47
CA ALA A 10 -36.07 45.69 38.12
C ALA A 10 -34.87 44.75 38.45
N GLY A 11 -33.69 44.95 37.84
CA GLY A 11 -32.42 44.54 38.46
C GLY A 11 -31.31 44.05 37.52
N LEU A 12 -30.21 44.80 37.51
CA LEU A 12 -28.85 44.48 37.06
C LEU A 12 -28.57 44.32 35.55
N VAL A 13 -27.87 45.34 35.04
CA VAL A 13 -27.00 45.27 33.86
C VAL A 13 -25.88 44.27 34.15
N ALA A 14 -25.94 43.08 33.57
CA ALA A 14 -24.77 42.23 33.39
C ALA A 14 -24.09 42.65 32.08
N ALA A 15 -22.92 43.26 32.20
CA ALA A 15 -22.04 43.50 31.07
C ALA A 15 -21.69 42.14 30.45
N CYS A 16 -22.23 41.86 29.27
CA CYS A 16 -21.81 40.76 28.43
C CYS A 16 -20.38 41.06 27.98
N SER A 17 -19.40 40.42 28.63
CA SER A 17 -18.01 40.44 28.19
C SER A 17 -17.94 39.72 26.84
N LEU A 18 -17.87 40.50 25.76
CA LEU A 18 -17.30 40.09 24.49
C LEU A 18 -15.86 39.64 24.78
N LEU A 19 -15.65 38.33 24.87
CA LEU A 19 -14.30 37.76 24.75
C LEU A 19 -13.83 38.06 23.32
N PRO A 20 -12.74 38.81 23.10
CA PRO A 20 -12.15 38.89 21.78
C PRO A 20 -11.67 37.50 21.39
N GLN A 21 -12.07 37.05 20.20
CA GLN A 21 -11.47 35.91 19.54
C GLN A 21 -9.96 36.22 19.44
N LEU A 22 -9.12 35.46 20.14
CA LEU A 22 -7.66 35.61 20.05
C LEU A 22 -7.25 35.07 18.68
N HIS A 23 -6.98 35.96 17.72
CA HIS A 23 -6.35 35.58 16.46
C HIS A 23 -4.86 35.31 16.74
N ALA A 24 -4.33 34.22 16.16
CA ALA A 24 -2.88 34.01 16.14
C ALA A 24 -2.18 35.19 15.46
N GLN A 25 -1.03 35.62 15.98
CA GLN A 25 -0.27 36.75 15.41
C GLN A 25 0.26 36.43 14.00
N VAL A 26 0.63 35.17 13.76
CA VAL A 26 0.96 34.64 12.43
C VAL A 26 -0.17 33.72 11.99
N VAL A 27 -0.60 33.89 10.75
CA VAL A 27 -1.68 33.13 10.13
C VAL A 27 -1.25 32.57 8.79
N ILE A 28 -1.91 31.51 8.35
CA ILE A 28 -1.85 31.03 6.96
C ILE A 28 -2.61 32.06 6.12
N ASN A 29 -1.94 32.66 5.12
CA ASN A 29 -2.46 33.80 4.37
C ASN A 29 -2.96 33.41 2.97
N GLU A 30 -2.21 32.55 2.29
CA GLU A 30 -2.50 32.06 0.95
C GLU A 30 -1.83 30.69 0.76
N VAL A 31 -2.46 29.81 0.00
CA VAL A 31 -1.99 28.46 -0.31
C VAL A 31 -2.26 28.18 -1.80
N SER A 32 -1.28 27.58 -2.48
CA SER A 32 -1.44 27.05 -3.83
C SER A 32 -0.93 25.62 -3.91
N GLY A 33 -1.81 24.72 -4.36
CA GLY A 33 -1.46 23.38 -4.86
C GLY A 33 -1.55 23.30 -6.39
N ALA A 34 -1.68 24.44 -7.08
CA ALA A 34 -1.96 24.52 -8.52
C ALA A 34 -0.83 25.21 -9.31
N ASN A 35 0.35 25.35 -8.71
CA ASN A 35 1.51 25.98 -9.34
C ASN A 35 2.13 25.03 -10.37
N MET A 36 2.00 25.34 -11.66
CA MET A 36 2.55 24.50 -12.73
C MET A 36 3.73 25.15 -13.45
N THR A 37 3.66 26.47 -13.63
CA THR A 37 4.59 27.22 -14.49
C THR A 37 4.90 28.63 -14.00
N THR A 38 4.19 29.15 -13.01
CA THR A 38 4.28 30.57 -12.66
C THR A 38 5.37 30.88 -11.65
N PHE A 39 5.59 30.01 -10.67
CA PHE A 39 6.43 30.34 -9.52
C PHE A 39 7.41 29.22 -9.19
N ALA A 40 8.60 29.29 -9.79
CA ALA A 40 9.66 28.31 -9.54
C ALA A 40 10.36 28.55 -8.19
N ASP A 41 10.76 27.47 -7.54
CA ASP A 41 11.60 27.47 -6.36
C ASP A 41 13.09 27.70 -6.67
N ASN A 42 13.96 27.59 -5.67
CA ASN A 42 15.41 27.70 -5.86
C ASN A 42 16.07 26.46 -6.50
N ASN A 43 15.31 25.43 -6.84
CA ASN A 43 15.72 24.27 -7.60
C ASN A 43 15.25 24.35 -9.07
N GLY A 44 14.39 25.31 -9.41
CA GLY A 44 13.82 25.48 -10.74
C GLY A 44 12.51 24.72 -10.94
N GLU A 45 11.94 24.17 -9.87
CA GLU A 45 10.71 23.36 -9.88
C GLU A 45 9.50 24.18 -9.43
N TYR A 46 8.32 23.80 -9.88
CA TYR A 46 7.05 24.47 -9.57
C TYR A 46 6.33 23.75 -8.44
N GLU A 47 6.83 23.94 -7.22
CA GLU A 47 6.32 23.27 -6.03
C GLU A 47 5.05 23.92 -5.49
N ASP A 48 4.26 23.13 -4.75
CA ASP A 48 3.20 23.66 -3.90
C ASP A 48 3.77 24.63 -2.88
N TRP A 49 2.97 25.59 -2.42
CA TRP A 49 3.44 26.56 -1.44
C TRP A 49 2.35 27.08 -0.53
N VAL A 50 2.80 27.51 0.65
CA VAL A 50 2.01 28.25 1.64
C VAL A 50 2.69 29.56 1.98
N GLU A 51 1.90 30.62 2.08
CA GLU A 51 2.32 31.92 2.57
C GLU A 51 1.82 32.13 4.00
N LEU A 52 2.73 32.54 4.90
CA LEU A 52 2.42 32.93 6.26
C LEU A 52 2.52 34.45 6.40
N PHE A 53 1.55 35.07 7.07
CA PHE A 53 1.50 36.52 7.28
C PHE A 53 1.47 36.86 8.77
N ASN A 54 2.28 37.85 9.17
CA ASN A 54 2.33 38.37 10.53
C ASN A 54 1.48 39.65 10.65
N THR A 55 0.35 39.56 11.36
CA THR A 55 -0.57 40.70 11.59
C THR A 55 -0.04 41.68 12.64
N GLY A 56 1.09 41.37 13.28
CA GLY A 56 1.70 42.15 14.34
C GLY A 56 2.63 43.26 13.84
N ALA A 57 2.79 44.29 14.67
CA ALA A 57 3.67 45.43 14.39
C ALA A 57 5.17 45.18 14.71
N ALA A 58 5.53 43.96 15.14
CA ALA A 58 6.90 43.54 15.39
C ALA A 58 7.17 42.20 14.68
N PRO A 59 8.42 41.90 14.29
CA PRO A 59 8.78 40.59 13.77
C PRO A 59 8.37 39.47 14.73
N PHE A 60 7.91 38.35 14.19
CA PHE A 60 7.51 37.17 14.96
C PHE A 60 8.54 36.05 14.76
N ASP A 61 8.97 35.43 15.85
CA ASP A 61 9.91 34.31 15.84
C ASP A 61 9.14 32.99 15.66
N LEU A 62 9.41 32.29 14.56
CA LEU A 62 8.85 30.98 14.23
C LEU A 62 9.74 29.83 14.68
N SER A 63 10.88 30.09 15.32
CA SER A 63 11.80 29.02 15.75
C SER A 63 11.06 27.96 16.57
N GLY A 64 11.09 26.71 16.09
CA GLY A 64 10.44 25.57 16.74
C GLY A 64 8.94 25.43 16.48
N TRP A 65 8.29 26.35 15.75
CA TRP A 65 6.92 26.17 15.24
C TRP A 65 6.87 25.08 14.16
N HIS A 66 5.67 24.64 13.80
CA HIS A 66 5.50 23.53 12.87
C HIS A 66 4.53 23.84 11.73
N LEU A 67 4.79 23.22 10.58
CA LEU A 67 3.82 23.01 9.50
C LEU A 67 3.47 21.54 9.37
N SER A 68 2.23 21.26 9.00
CA SER A 68 1.75 19.90 8.73
C SER A 68 0.59 19.88 7.73
N ASP A 69 0.44 18.74 7.06
CA ASP A 69 -0.69 18.34 6.23
C ASP A 69 -1.73 17.50 6.99
N ARG A 70 -1.48 17.19 8.28
CA ARG A 70 -2.25 16.19 9.05
C ARG A 70 -2.66 16.69 10.43
N GLN A 71 -3.97 16.77 10.68
CA GLN A 71 -4.52 17.21 11.98
C GLN A 71 -4.13 16.30 13.15
N ASN A 72 -3.94 15.01 12.90
CA ASN A 72 -3.49 14.05 13.92
C ASN A 72 -1.97 14.02 14.11
N ASN A 73 -1.21 14.77 13.30
CA ASN A 73 0.23 14.95 13.42
C ASN A 73 0.61 16.41 13.13
N PRO A 74 0.24 17.38 14.00
CA PRO A 74 0.45 18.81 13.73
C PRO A 74 1.93 19.24 13.77
N THR A 75 2.86 18.35 14.14
CA THR A 75 4.28 18.64 14.31
C THR A 75 5.18 18.00 13.24
N LYS A 76 4.65 17.80 12.01
CA LYS A 76 5.31 17.02 10.95
C LYS A 76 6.63 17.65 10.46
N TRP A 77 6.65 18.96 10.25
CA TRP A 77 7.86 19.69 9.85
C TRP A 77 8.08 20.90 10.75
N GLN A 78 9.30 21.07 11.27
CA GLN A 78 9.63 22.12 12.24
C GLN A 78 10.44 23.25 11.60
N PHE A 79 10.04 24.49 11.85
CA PHE A 79 10.82 25.67 11.47
C PHE A 79 12.15 25.72 12.24
N PRO A 80 13.30 25.91 11.55
CA PRO A 80 14.59 25.96 12.20
C PRO A 80 14.79 27.20 13.06
N ALA A 81 15.78 27.15 13.94
CA ALA A 81 16.16 28.30 14.75
C ALA A 81 16.54 29.52 13.87
N GLY A 82 15.97 30.68 14.18
CA GLY A 82 16.18 31.93 13.44
C GLY A 82 15.12 32.22 12.36
N SER A 83 14.16 31.31 12.15
CA SER A 83 13.00 31.58 11.30
C SER A 83 12.16 32.72 11.87
N SER A 84 11.87 33.73 11.06
CA SER A 84 11.04 34.86 11.50
C SER A 84 10.17 35.43 10.37
N VAL A 85 8.99 35.92 10.73
CA VAL A 85 8.11 36.66 9.81
C VAL A 85 8.18 38.15 10.15
N PRO A 86 8.56 39.04 9.22
CA PRO A 86 8.65 40.48 9.48
C PRO A 86 7.32 41.08 9.97
N ALA A 87 7.38 42.21 10.68
CA ALA A 87 6.19 42.96 11.10
C ALA A 87 5.34 43.38 9.89
N ASN A 88 4.04 43.05 9.87
CA ASN A 88 3.16 43.25 8.70
C ASN A 88 3.76 42.70 7.40
N GLY A 89 4.59 41.67 7.51
CA GLY A 89 5.27 41.00 6.41
C GLY A 89 4.81 39.57 6.27
N ARG A 90 5.33 38.93 5.23
CA ARG A 90 5.04 37.55 4.89
C ARG A 90 6.32 36.78 4.61
N ILE A 91 6.23 35.48 4.75
CA ILE A 91 7.20 34.53 4.23
C ILE A 91 6.45 33.44 3.48
N MET A 92 7.13 32.80 2.57
CA MET A 92 6.59 31.71 1.79
C MET A 92 7.42 30.46 2.05
N VAL A 93 6.74 29.32 2.11
CA VAL A 93 7.31 28.00 2.35
C VAL A 93 6.87 27.09 1.21
N PHE A 94 7.83 26.47 0.55
CA PHE A 94 7.57 25.43 -0.45
C PHE A 94 7.24 24.12 0.25
N LEU A 95 6.25 23.42 -0.28
CA LEU A 95 5.77 22.15 0.22
C LEU A 95 6.25 21.06 -0.75
N SER A 96 7.56 20.82 -0.77
CA SER A 96 8.21 20.07 -1.85
C SER A 96 8.64 18.65 -1.49
N GLY A 97 8.46 18.21 -0.23
CA GLY A 97 8.98 16.92 0.25
C GLY A 97 10.48 16.86 0.54
N ARG A 98 11.27 17.88 0.18
CA ARG A 98 12.75 17.83 0.25
C ARG A 98 13.34 17.90 1.65
N ASP A 99 12.55 18.32 2.63
CA ASP A 99 12.98 18.53 4.01
C ASP A 99 14.29 19.33 4.14
N MET A 100 14.34 20.51 3.52
CA MET A 100 15.56 21.31 3.43
C MET A 100 15.33 22.80 3.66
N VAL A 101 16.39 23.48 4.12
CA VAL A 101 16.43 24.94 4.26
C VAL A 101 17.73 25.47 3.68
N THR A 102 17.66 26.35 2.69
CA THR A 102 18.83 26.93 2.02
C THR A 102 19.10 28.36 2.48
N LEU A 103 20.24 28.95 2.07
CA LEU A 103 20.53 30.37 2.27
C LEU A 103 20.40 31.16 0.94
N PRO A 104 19.74 32.33 0.93
CA PRO A 104 18.95 32.90 2.04
C PRO A 104 17.80 31.96 2.45
N LEU A 105 17.27 32.08 3.68
CA LEU A 105 16.30 31.15 4.29
C LEU A 105 15.07 30.90 3.38
N ILE A 106 15.18 29.90 2.52
CA ILE A 106 14.09 29.35 1.70
C ILE A 106 13.77 27.99 2.29
N TYR A 107 12.49 27.75 2.55
CA TYR A 107 12.01 26.62 3.31
C TYR A 107 11.33 25.62 2.40
N HIS A 108 11.70 24.34 2.54
CA HIS A 108 11.07 23.20 1.91
C HIS A 108 10.64 22.22 3.00
N THR A 109 9.36 21.88 3.06
CA THR A 109 8.87 20.89 4.04
C THR A 109 9.26 19.47 3.64
N SER A 110 9.09 18.54 4.57
CA SER A 110 9.21 17.09 4.37
C SER A 110 7.96 16.45 3.74
N PHE A 111 7.07 17.25 3.14
CA PHE A 111 5.83 16.75 2.53
C PHE A 111 5.36 17.65 1.38
N LYS A 112 4.54 17.10 0.48
CA LYS A 112 3.81 17.83 -0.58
C LYS A 112 2.33 17.95 -0.25
N LEU A 113 1.56 18.70 -1.04
CA LEU A 113 0.11 18.74 -0.91
C LEU A 113 -0.59 17.98 -2.04
N SER A 114 -1.82 17.61 -1.77
CA SER A 114 -2.82 17.17 -2.73
C SER A 114 -4.10 18.00 -2.54
N GLN A 115 -4.37 18.92 -3.47
CA GLN A 115 -5.52 19.82 -3.36
C GLN A 115 -6.85 19.12 -3.65
N SER A 116 -6.84 18.05 -4.45
CA SER A 116 -8.05 17.33 -4.87
C SER A 116 -8.54 16.31 -3.83
N THR A 117 -7.73 15.95 -2.84
CA THR A 117 -8.08 15.01 -1.76
C THR A 117 -8.62 15.69 -0.49
N GLY A 118 -8.59 17.02 -0.43
CA GLY A 118 -9.09 17.79 0.71
C GLY A 118 -8.16 17.80 1.92
N GLU A 119 -6.84 17.73 1.66
CA GLU A 119 -5.79 17.84 2.68
C GLU A 119 -5.84 19.16 3.46
N TRP A 120 -5.15 19.18 4.59
CA TRP A 120 -5.07 20.35 5.44
C TRP A 120 -3.73 21.06 5.25
N VAL A 121 -3.69 22.35 5.54
CA VAL A 121 -2.45 23.07 5.85
C VAL A 121 -2.59 23.58 7.27
N ILE A 122 -1.64 23.22 8.13
CA ILE A 122 -1.73 23.44 9.57
C ILE A 122 -0.49 24.19 10.03
N LEU A 123 -0.70 25.26 10.77
CA LEU A 123 0.33 25.99 11.51
C LEU A 123 0.15 25.70 13.00
N ALA A 124 1.17 25.08 13.62
CA ALA A 124 1.17 24.80 15.05
C ALA A 124 2.33 25.49 15.77
N ASP A 125 2.11 25.84 17.03
CA ASP A 125 3.16 26.43 17.87
C ASP A 125 4.24 25.39 18.24
N ALA A 126 5.24 25.83 19.01
CA ALA A 126 6.33 24.95 19.46
C ALA A 126 5.89 23.84 20.43
N GLY A 127 4.71 23.96 21.05
CA GLY A 127 4.10 22.93 21.88
C GLY A 127 3.23 21.95 21.09
N GLY A 128 3.07 22.16 19.77
CA GLY A 128 2.21 21.37 18.90
C GLY A 128 0.73 21.77 18.96
N VAL A 129 0.39 22.93 19.55
CA VAL A 129 -0.98 23.45 19.55
C VAL A 129 -1.26 24.10 18.19
N ILE A 130 -2.33 23.66 17.52
CA ILE A 130 -2.77 24.24 16.25
C ILE A 130 -3.21 25.70 16.48
N MET A 131 -2.58 26.62 15.76
CA MET A 131 -2.81 28.06 15.86
C MET A 131 -3.66 28.59 14.70
N ASP A 132 -3.51 27.99 13.52
CA ASP A 132 -4.31 28.27 12.33
C ASP A 132 -4.29 27.05 11.42
N ASP A 133 -5.37 26.81 10.70
CA ASP A 133 -5.49 25.71 9.76
C ASP A 133 -6.41 26.08 8.59
N TYR A 134 -6.17 25.44 7.45
CA TYR A 134 -6.99 25.58 6.25
C TYR A 134 -7.19 24.23 5.60
N GLN A 135 -8.44 23.84 5.36
CA GLN A 135 -8.73 22.67 4.54
C GLN A 135 -8.72 23.09 3.07
N MET A 136 -7.88 22.42 2.28
CA MET A 136 -7.72 22.69 0.87
C MET A 136 -9.05 22.59 0.13
N GLN A 137 -9.25 23.53 -0.79
CA GLN A 137 -10.35 23.53 -1.75
C GLN A 137 -9.74 23.70 -3.13
N ALA A 138 -10.00 22.75 -4.02
CA ALA A 138 -9.41 22.70 -5.34
C ALA A 138 -9.58 24.02 -6.12
N THR A 139 -8.52 24.41 -6.82
CA THR A 139 -8.46 25.49 -7.79
C THR A 139 -8.11 24.92 -9.15
N LYS A 140 -8.41 25.67 -10.21
CA LYS A 140 -7.85 25.39 -11.53
C LYS A 140 -6.38 25.81 -11.55
N GLU A 141 -5.66 25.34 -12.57
CA GLU A 141 -4.25 25.67 -12.84
C GLU A 141 -3.91 27.14 -12.53
N GLU A 142 -2.79 27.34 -11.83
CA GLU A 142 -2.24 28.63 -11.36
C GLU A 142 -3.11 29.41 -10.36
N GLY A 143 -4.25 28.85 -9.93
CA GLY A 143 -5.13 29.45 -8.93
C GLY A 143 -4.72 29.10 -7.50
N SER A 144 -5.06 29.97 -6.55
CA SER A 144 -4.79 29.77 -5.12
C SER A 144 -6.03 30.02 -4.26
N ARG A 145 -5.93 29.64 -2.99
CA ARG A 145 -6.89 29.98 -1.93
C ARG A 145 -6.19 30.92 -0.97
N GLY A 146 -6.83 32.03 -0.63
CA GLY A 146 -6.24 33.00 0.28
C GLY A 146 -7.27 33.78 1.08
N ARG A 147 -6.81 34.47 2.12
CA ARG A 147 -7.62 35.44 2.87
C ARG A 147 -7.95 36.63 1.96
N THR A 148 -9.16 37.19 2.02
CA THR A 148 -9.63 38.27 1.10
C THR A 148 -8.71 39.49 1.05
N THR A 149 -8.06 39.78 2.17
CA THR A 149 -6.92 40.69 2.32
C THR A 149 -5.99 40.06 3.35
N ASP A 150 -4.73 40.50 3.41
CA ASP A 150 -3.76 39.96 4.38
C ASP A 150 -4.34 39.88 5.81
N GLY A 151 -4.33 38.67 6.38
CA GLY A 151 -4.85 38.40 7.73
C GLY A 151 -6.37 38.48 7.93
N ALA A 152 -7.17 38.65 6.87
CA ALA A 152 -8.64 38.68 6.99
C ALA A 152 -9.22 37.33 7.41
N ALA A 153 -10.34 37.33 8.13
CA ALA A 153 -10.99 36.10 8.59
C ALA A 153 -11.60 35.26 7.45
N THR A 154 -11.94 35.89 6.31
CA THR A 154 -12.64 35.26 5.20
C THR A 154 -11.66 34.76 4.15
N TRP A 155 -11.82 33.51 3.72
CA TRP A 155 -11.10 32.90 2.59
C TRP A 155 -11.85 33.10 1.27
N SER A 156 -11.13 33.15 0.16
CA SER A 156 -11.69 33.31 -1.19
C SER A 156 -10.81 32.65 -2.25
N LEU A 157 -11.39 32.45 -3.44
CA LEU A 157 -10.68 32.04 -4.65
C LEU A 157 -9.80 33.18 -5.17
N PHE A 158 -8.59 32.85 -5.60
CA PHE A 158 -7.73 33.73 -6.36
C PHE A 158 -7.39 33.06 -7.69
N PRO A 159 -8.07 33.42 -8.81
CA PRO A 159 -7.75 32.88 -10.13
C PRO A 159 -6.35 33.28 -10.63
N THR A 160 -5.70 34.20 -9.95
CA THR A 160 -4.30 34.56 -10.13
C THR A 160 -3.71 34.71 -8.74
N ALA A 161 -2.79 33.82 -8.39
CA ALA A 161 -2.18 33.80 -7.06
C ALA A 161 -1.33 35.05 -6.79
N THR A 162 -1.10 35.35 -5.51
CA THR A 162 -0.32 36.52 -5.05
C THR A 162 0.94 36.16 -4.25
N PRO A 163 1.80 35.23 -4.72
CA PRO A 163 2.96 34.79 -3.95
C PRO A 163 3.90 35.95 -3.61
N ASN A 164 4.23 36.10 -2.33
CA ASN A 164 5.06 37.17 -1.78
C ASN A 164 4.48 38.60 -1.96
N ALA A 165 3.22 38.74 -2.34
CA ALA A 165 2.52 40.01 -2.53
C ALA A 165 1.30 40.12 -1.58
N PRO A 166 0.76 41.33 -1.33
CA PRO A 166 -0.47 41.45 -0.56
C PRO A 166 -1.63 40.77 -1.31
N ASN A 167 -2.47 40.03 -0.60
CA ASN A 167 -3.63 39.37 -1.20
C ASN A 167 -4.53 40.40 -1.87
N ALA A 168 -4.69 40.27 -3.19
CA ALA A 168 -5.51 41.13 -4.02
C ALA A 168 -6.09 40.35 -5.21
N GLY A 169 -7.27 40.75 -5.70
CA GLY A 169 -7.90 40.10 -6.85
C GLY A 169 -8.76 38.87 -6.50
N SER A 170 -9.23 38.77 -5.26
CA SER A 170 -10.18 37.72 -4.85
C SER A 170 -11.42 37.68 -5.76
N SER A 171 -11.91 36.48 -6.03
CA SER A 171 -13.08 36.18 -6.86
C SER A 171 -14.10 35.36 -6.06
N PRO A 172 -15.40 35.41 -6.40
CA PRO A 172 -16.34 34.37 -5.99
C PRO A 172 -15.85 32.97 -6.42
N ASP A 173 -16.36 31.93 -5.78
CA ASP A 173 -16.07 30.55 -6.19
C ASP A 173 -16.55 30.24 -7.61
N TYR A 174 -16.00 29.17 -8.18
CA TYR A 174 -16.41 28.62 -9.48
C TYR A 174 -17.91 28.32 -9.51
N GLU A 175 -18.54 28.49 -10.69
CA GLU A 175 -19.87 27.92 -10.93
C GLU A 175 -19.86 26.40 -10.63
N PRO A 176 -20.95 25.83 -10.08
CA PRO A 176 -21.06 24.39 -9.90
C PRO A 176 -20.94 23.61 -11.23
N LYS A 177 -20.22 22.47 -11.20
CA LYS A 177 -20.07 21.54 -12.35
C LYS A 177 -21.45 21.14 -12.90
N PRO A 178 -21.65 21.11 -14.24
CA PRO A 178 -22.91 20.64 -14.82
C PRO A 178 -23.12 19.14 -14.54
N GLN A 179 -24.37 18.69 -14.54
CA GLN A 179 -24.74 17.29 -14.30
C GLN A 179 -25.44 16.70 -15.52
N PHE A 180 -24.95 15.56 -16.00
CA PHE A 180 -25.56 14.83 -17.11
C PHE A 180 -26.63 13.86 -16.59
N SER A 181 -27.73 13.72 -17.34
CA SER A 181 -28.85 12.85 -16.96
C SER A 181 -28.55 11.36 -17.11
N LEU A 182 -27.51 11.00 -17.86
CA LEU A 182 -27.10 9.63 -18.16
C LEU A 182 -25.62 9.45 -17.81
N PRO A 183 -25.24 8.32 -17.20
CA PRO A 183 -23.83 8.01 -16.95
C PRO A 183 -23.09 7.77 -18.28
N ALA A 184 -21.78 8.03 -18.29
CA ALA A 184 -20.90 7.59 -19.37
C ALA A 184 -20.92 6.05 -19.50
N GLY A 185 -20.65 5.53 -20.70
CA GLY A 185 -20.54 4.09 -20.93
C GLY A 185 -21.21 3.60 -22.21
N PHE A 186 -21.53 2.30 -22.24
CA PHE A 186 -21.94 1.57 -23.44
C PHE A 186 -23.46 1.45 -23.57
N TYR A 187 -23.97 1.72 -24.78
CA TYR A 187 -25.39 1.68 -25.10
C TYR A 187 -25.63 1.00 -26.44
N ALA A 188 -26.68 0.15 -26.51
CA ALA A 188 -27.02 -0.59 -27.73
C ALA A 188 -27.58 0.29 -28.87
N GLY A 189 -28.00 1.52 -28.57
CA GLY A 189 -28.59 2.44 -29.53
C GLY A 189 -28.53 3.88 -29.05
N ALA A 190 -29.03 4.80 -29.90
CA ALA A 190 -28.96 6.24 -29.67
C ALA A 190 -29.52 6.66 -28.30
N GLN A 191 -28.84 7.60 -27.65
CA GLN A 191 -29.21 8.15 -26.35
C GLN A 191 -29.65 9.61 -26.45
N SER A 192 -30.46 10.06 -25.48
CA SER A 192 -30.83 11.47 -25.32
C SER A 192 -30.35 11.96 -23.96
N VAL A 193 -29.36 12.84 -23.95
CA VAL A 193 -28.67 13.31 -22.74
C VAL A 193 -29.17 14.71 -22.40
N SER A 194 -29.74 14.88 -21.22
CA SER A 194 -30.08 16.20 -20.66
C SER A 194 -28.98 16.67 -19.74
N ILE A 195 -28.70 17.98 -19.71
CA ILE A 195 -27.70 18.60 -18.83
C ILE A 195 -28.40 19.59 -17.89
N THR A 196 -28.03 19.58 -16.61
CA THR A 196 -28.53 20.50 -15.58
C THR A 196 -27.39 21.36 -15.04
N ALA A 197 -27.64 22.65 -14.79
CA ALA A 197 -26.71 23.57 -14.14
C ALA A 197 -27.16 23.81 -12.69
N PRO A 198 -26.49 23.21 -11.69
CA PRO A 198 -26.91 23.38 -10.29
C PRO A 198 -26.88 24.83 -9.80
N GLY A 199 -25.94 25.65 -10.30
CA GLY A 199 -25.83 27.08 -10.00
C GLY A 199 -26.75 27.99 -10.82
N GLY A 200 -27.45 27.45 -11.82
CA GLY A 200 -28.31 28.22 -12.73
C GLY A 200 -27.58 29.04 -13.80
N GLY A 201 -26.26 28.87 -13.96
CA GLY A 201 -25.48 29.46 -15.05
C GLY A 201 -25.81 28.88 -16.44
N ASP A 202 -25.34 29.56 -17.49
CA ASP A 202 -25.47 29.10 -18.88
C ASP A 202 -24.60 27.86 -19.11
N ILE A 203 -25.20 26.77 -19.58
CA ILE A 203 -24.47 25.55 -19.94
C ILE A 203 -23.95 25.69 -21.38
N ARG A 204 -22.65 25.53 -21.56
CA ARG A 204 -21.98 25.46 -22.87
C ARG A 204 -21.39 24.08 -23.05
N TYR A 205 -21.51 23.52 -24.25
CA TYR A 205 -21.03 22.17 -24.53
C TYR A 205 -20.36 22.05 -25.90
N THR A 206 -19.57 20.99 -26.04
CA THR A 206 -18.86 20.57 -27.25
C THR A 206 -19.04 19.05 -27.43
N LEU A 207 -18.90 18.59 -28.68
CA LEU A 207 -19.08 17.18 -29.08
C LEU A 207 -17.87 16.63 -29.86
N ASP A 208 -16.83 17.43 -29.98
CA ASP A 208 -15.62 17.19 -30.78
C ASP A 208 -14.37 17.09 -29.89
N GLY A 209 -14.56 17.01 -28.58
CA GLY A 209 -13.49 16.94 -27.60
C GLY A 209 -12.85 18.29 -27.23
N THR A 210 -13.25 19.42 -27.82
CA THR A 210 -12.70 20.74 -27.48
C THR A 210 -13.22 21.28 -26.14
N THR A 211 -12.45 22.12 -25.45
CA THR A 211 -12.82 22.74 -24.18
C THR A 211 -14.02 23.66 -24.38
N PRO A 212 -15.13 23.49 -23.63
CA PRO A 212 -16.26 24.39 -23.69
C PRO A 212 -15.87 25.81 -23.24
N THR A 213 -16.16 26.80 -24.08
CA THR A 213 -15.97 28.23 -23.80
C THR A 213 -17.31 28.94 -23.68
N ALA A 214 -17.30 30.19 -23.20
CA ALA A 214 -18.50 31.03 -23.16
C ALA A 214 -19.15 31.24 -24.57
N THR A 215 -18.40 31.00 -25.64
CA THR A 215 -18.87 31.09 -27.03
C THR A 215 -19.23 29.76 -27.67
N SER A 216 -18.97 28.62 -27.00
CA SER A 216 -19.39 27.30 -27.47
C SER A 216 -20.92 27.17 -27.52
N THR A 217 -21.42 26.07 -28.06
CA THR A 217 -22.85 25.85 -28.26
C THR A 217 -23.62 25.99 -26.94
N LEU A 218 -24.62 26.87 -26.90
CA LEU A 218 -25.51 27.03 -25.75
C LEU A 218 -26.45 25.82 -25.68
N TYR A 219 -26.51 25.17 -24.54
CA TYR A 219 -27.45 24.08 -24.30
C TYR A 219 -28.89 24.61 -24.24
N ALA A 220 -29.74 24.14 -25.15
CA ALA A 220 -31.14 24.56 -25.27
C ALA A 220 -32.16 23.42 -25.04
N GLY A 221 -31.67 22.19 -24.84
CA GLY A 221 -32.49 20.99 -24.67
C GLY A 221 -31.66 19.71 -24.86
N PRO A 222 -32.26 18.53 -24.64
CA PRO A 222 -31.53 17.27 -24.65
C PRO A 222 -30.72 17.04 -25.94
N ILE A 223 -29.49 16.58 -25.80
CA ILE A 223 -28.56 16.27 -26.88
C ILE A 223 -28.84 14.85 -27.36
N ASN A 224 -29.04 14.67 -28.67
CA ASN A 224 -29.21 13.34 -29.28
C ASN A 224 -27.84 12.76 -29.67
N ILE A 225 -27.45 11.67 -29.03
CA ILE A 225 -26.19 10.95 -29.25
C ILE A 225 -26.48 9.67 -30.04
N ALA A 226 -26.28 9.73 -31.35
CA ALA A 226 -26.63 8.63 -32.26
C ALA A 226 -25.46 7.70 -32.64
N ALA A 227 -24.23 8.11 -32.32
CA ALA A 227 -23.00 7.37 -32.54
C ALA A 227 -22.08 7.62 -31.33
N THR A 228 -20.95 6.90 -31.22
CA THR A 228 -20.00 7.14 -30.15
C THR A 228 -19.57 8.60 -30.13
N THR A 229 -19.67 9.27 -28.99
CA THR A 229 -19.41 10.71 -28.86
C THR A 229 -18.95 11.05 -27.45
N ALA A 230 -17.88 11.84 -27.35
CA ALA A 230 -17.47 12.49 -26.11
C ALA A 230 -18.22 13.83 -25.98
N VAL A 231 -18.95 14.00 -24.87
CA VAL A 231 -19.68 15.25 -24.57
C VAL A 231 -18.95 15.96 -23.45
N ARG A 232 -18.50 17.19 -23.69
CA ARG A 232 -17.90 18.06 -22.66
C ARG A 232 -18.82 19.24 -22.38
N ALA A 233 -19.02 19.61 -21.12
CA ALA A 233 -19.81 20.79 -20.76
C ALA A 233 -19.26 21.54 -19.55
N ALA A 234 -19.50 22.86 -19.50
CA ALA A 234 -19.23 23.71 -18.35
C ALA A 234 -20.33 24.77 -18.17
N CYS A 235 -20.51 25.24 -16.94
CA CYS A 235 -21.43 26.32 -16.57
C CYS A 235 -20.71 27.67 -16.57
N PHE A 236 -21.37 28.70 -17.11
CA PHE A 236 -20.87 30.06 -17.20
C PHE A 236 -21.85 31.03 -16.54
N SER A 237 -21.36 31.82 -15.58
CA SER A 237 -22.20 32.81 -14.90
C SER A 237 -22.46 34.02 -15.78
N ALA A 238 -23.67 34.58 -15.67
CA ALA A 238 -23.94 35.93 -16.14
C ALA A 238 -23.45 37.00 -15.14
N ALA A 239 -23.14 36.61 -13.90
CA ALA A 239 -22.63 37.51 -12.87
C ALA A 239 -21.16 37.87 -13.16
N PRO A 240 -20.77 39.16 -13.13
CA PRO A 240 -19.39 39.57 -13.38
C PRO A 240 -18.43 38.95 -12.37
N GLY A 241 -17.30 38.43 -12.87
CA GLY A 241 -16.19 37.97 -12.02
C GLY A 241 -16.33 36.58 -11.42
N VAL A 242 -17.43 35.86 -11.67
CA VAL A 242 -17.59 34.44 -11.29
C VAL A 242 -16.91 33.56 -12.35
N PRO A 243 -15.89 32.76 -12.01
CA PRO A 243 -15.22 31.89 -12.98
C PRO A 243 -16.10 30.71 -13.41
N SER A 244 -15.85 30.17 -14.60
CA SER A 244 -16.59 29.01 -15.12
C SER A 244 -16.38 27.78 -14.24
N SER A 245 -17.34 26.86 -14.25
CA SER A 245 -17.23 25.58 -13.54
C SER A 245 -16.05 24.74 -14.03
N PHE A 246 -15.68 23.72 -13.26
CA PHE A 246 -14.96 22.56 -13.81
C PHE A 246 -15.78 21.91 -14.94
N ILE A 247 -15.09 21.20 -15.84
CA ILE A 247 -15.70 20.57 -17.02
C ILE A 247 -16.24 19.19 -16.63
N GLU A 248 -17.45 18.87 -17.06
CA GLU A 248 -17.97 17.50 -17.08
C GLU A 248 -17.72 16.87 -18.44
N THR A 249 -17.12 15.68 -18.45
CA THR A 249 -16.78 14.93 -19.68
C THR A 249 -17.36 13.52 -19.56
N ASN A 250 -18.26 13.15 -20.47
CA ASN A 250 -18.74 11.78 -20.57
C ASN A 250 -18.63 11.27 -22.00
N THR A 251 -18.06 10.08 -22.16
CA THR A 251 -18.08 9.34 -23.42
C THR A 251 -19.24 8.34 -23.44
N TYR A 252 -20.06 8.43 -24.49
CA TYR A 252 -21.15 7.50 -24.75
C TYR A 252 -20.78 6.62 -25.93
N PHE A 253 -20.59 5.31 -25.72
CA PHE A 253 -20.28 4.35 -26.76
C PHE A 253 -21.57 3.75 -27.33
N ILE A 254 -21.84 3.95 -28.62
CA ILE A 254 -23.11 3.55 -29.23
C ILE A 254 -22.91 2.40 -30.20
N GLY A 255 -23.56 1.27 -29.92
CA GLY A 255 -23.58 0.11 -30.82
C GLY A 255 -22.24 -0.62 -30.95
N VAL A 256 -21.33 -0.42 -29.99
CA VAL A 256 -20.02 -1.09 -29.91
C VAL A 256 -19.87 -1.81 -28.58
N THR A 257 -19.01 -2.82 -28.56
CA THR A 257 -18.66 -3.61 -27.36
C THR A 257 -17.21 -4.02 -27.46
N HIS A 258 -16.49 -3.99 -26.35
CA HIS A 258 -15.10 -4.44 -26.25
C HIS A 258 -14.97 -5.47 -25.13
N THR A 259 -14.17 -6.50 -25.39
CA THR A 259 -13.84 -7.57 -24.42
C THR A 259 -12.72 -7.15 -23.47
N VAL A 260 -11.90 -6.19 -23.87
CA VAL A 260 -10.84 -5.56 -23.07
C VAL A 260 -11.30 -4.23 -22.48
N ALA A 261 -10.50 -3.64 -21.59
CA ALA A 261 -10.77 -2.33 -21.02
C ALA A 261 -10.74 -1.22 -22.09
N VAL A 262 -11.42 -0.10 -21.83
CA VAL A 262 -11.45 1.06 -22.73
C VAL A 262 -10.96 2.31 -22.03
N PHE A 263 -10.02 3.00 -22.65
CA PHE A 263 -9.55 4.32 -22.26
C PHE A 263 -10.09 5.35 -23.27
N SER A 264 -10.94 6.27 -22.82
CA SER A 264 -11.39 7.41 -23.63
C SER A 264 -10.58 8.64 -23.26
N MET A 265 -9.76 9.09 -24.20
CA MET A 265 -8.97 10.30 -24.08
C MET A 265 -9.71 11.45 -24.75
N VAL A 266 -9.94 12.54 -24.02
CA VAL A 266 -10.68 13.69 -24.54
C VAL A 266 -9.92 14.98 -24.25
N GLY A 267 -9.59 15.72 -25.29
CA GLY A 267 -8.81 16.95 -25.18
C GLY A 267 -8.65 17.67 -26.52
N ASP A 268 -8.38 18.97 -26.43
CA ASP A 268 -8.38 19.89 -27.58
C ASP A 268 -7.35 19.48 -28.64
N ASP A 269 -6.17 19.07 -28.19
CA ASP A 269 -5.02 18.74 -29.04
C ASP A 269 -4.61 17.26 -28.99
N MET A 270 -5.47 16.38 -28.46
CA MET A 270 -5.16 14.94 -28.41
C MET A 270 -5.03 14.32 -29.81
N GLU A 271 -5.91 14.69 -30.75
CA GLU A 271 -5.78 14.27 -32.14
C GLU A 271 -4.56 14.92 -32.82
N THR A 272 -4.22 16.16 -32.45
CA THR A 272 -3.02 16.84 -32.94
C THR A 272 -1.75 16.10 -32.50
N LEU A 273 -1.70 15.66 -31.23
CA LEU A 273 -0.59 14.89 -30.67
C LEU A 273 -0.43 13.56 -31.41
N LEU A 274 -1.51 12.76 -31.49
CA LEU A 274 -1.44 11.39 -32.01
C LEU A 274 -1.37 11.28 -33.53
N ASN A 275 -1.68 12.35 -34.27
CA ASN A 275 -1.44 12.45 -35.71
C ASN A 275 -0.18 13.28 -36.06
N GLY A 276 0.50 13.83 -35.05
CA GLY A 276 1.60 14.78 -35.21
C GLY A 276 2.99 14.13 -35.10
N ASN A 277 4.00 14.99 -34.89
CA ASN A 277 5.40 14.60 -34.70
C ASN A 277 5.89 14.94 -33.28
N GLY A 278 5.02 14.78 -32.27
CA GLY A 278 5.34 15.09 -30.87
C GLY A 278 5.52 16.59 -30.59
N GLY A 279 6.19 16.90 -29.48
CA GLY A 279 6.57 18.26 -29.09
C GLY A 279 5.45 19.15 -28.54
N ILE A 280 4.31 18.56 -28.23
CA ILE A 280 3.22 19.20 -27.48
C ILE A 280 2.82 18.32 -26.30
N GLU A 281 2.34 18.93 -25.23
CA GLU A 281 1.85 18.26 -24.02
C GLU A 281 0.38 18.71 -23.79
N PRO A 282 -0.59 18.20 -24.55
CA PRO A 282 -2.00 18.56 -24.39
C PRO A 282 -2.56 18.19 -23.01
N VAL A 283 -3.39 19.08 -22.47
CA VAL A 283 -4.28 18.76 -21.36
C VAL A 283 -5.39 17.85 -21.87
N SER A 284 -5.62 16.73 -21.19
CA SER A 284 -6.67 15.77 -21.55
C SER A 284 -7.33 15.13 -20.34
N SER A 285 -8.62 14.84 -20.47
CA SER A 285 -9.35 13.99 -19.55
C SER A 285 -9.26 12.54 -20.01
N LEU A 286 -9.07 11.64 -19.05
CA LEU A 286 -9.10 10.19 -19.22
C LEU A 286 -10.38 9.66 -18.56
N GLU A 287 -11.14 8.85 -19.28
CA GLU A 287 -12.20 8.01 -18.73
C GLU A 287 -11.82 6.53 -18.91
N TYR A 288 -11.73 5.78 -17.81
CA TYR A 288 -11.42 4.35 -17.81
C TYR A 288 -12.69 3.52 -17.61
N PHE A 289 -12.95 2.60 -18.55
CA PHE A 289 -14.05 1.66 -18.51
C PHE A 289 -13.50 0.23 -18.43
N GLY A 290 -14.05 -0.57 -17.51
CA GLY A 290 -13.64 -1.97 -17.37
C GLY A 290 -14.00 -2.84 -18.60
N PRO A 291 -13.46 -4.06 -18.69
CA PRO A 291 -13.69 -4.97 -19.81
C PRO A 291 -15.17 -5.37 -19.98
N ASN A 292 -15.51 -5.92 -21.15
CA ASN A 292 -16.84 -6.42 -21.52
C ASN A 292 -17.94 -5.34 -21.56
N GLY A 293 -17.61 -4.17 -22.12
CA GLY A 293 -18.54 -3.03 -22.19
C GLY A 293 -18.89 -2.46 -20.81
N GLY A 294 -17.91 -2.45 -19.91
CA GLY A 294 -18.08 -2.05 -18.52
C GLY A 294 -18.52 -0.59 -18.32
N VAL A 295 -18.96 -0.27 -17.10
CA VAL A 295 -19.26 1.11 -16.70
C VAL A 295 -17.98 1.89 -16.42
N LEU A 296 -18.08 3.23 -16.40
CA LEU A 296 -17.00 4.11 -15.95
C LEU A 296 -16.51 3.67 -14.56
N ARG A 297 -15.20 3.50 -14.43
CA ARG A 297 -14.52 3.01 -13.22
C ARG A 297 -13.63 4.06 -12.58
N ALA A 298 -12.93 4.84 -13.40
CA ALA A 298 -12.17 6.00 -12.97
C ALA A 298 -12.21 7.07 -14.05
N GLU A 299 -11.99 8.31 -13.61
CA GLU A 299 -11.75 9.45 -14.46
C GLU A 299 -10.61 10.28 -13.86
N ALA A 300 -9.83 10.94 -14.71
CA ALA A 300 -8.78 11.84 -14.31
C ALA A 300 -8.60 12.96 -15.33
N VAL A 301 -7.97 14.06 -14.91
CA VAL A 301 -7.49 15.12 -15.82
C VAL A 301 -6.00 15.32 -15.61
N GLY A 302 -5.28 15.42 -16.71
CA GLY A 302 -3.84 15.41 -16.72
C GLY A 302 -3.28 15.91 -18.03
N THR A 303 -2.00 15.66 -18.25
CA THR A 303 -1.34 15.91 -19.51
C THR A 303 -1.01 14.61 -20.22
N SER A 304 -0.97 14.66 -21.56
CA SER A 304 -0.47 13.57 -22.39
C SER A 304 0.71 14.04 -23.20
N ASP A 305 1.74 13.21 -23.36
CA ASP A 305 2.90 13.50 -24.19
C ASP A 305 3.41 12.26 -24.92
N GLU A 306 4.46 12.43 -25.71
CA GLU A 306 5.01 11.39 -26.57
C GLU A 306 5.61 10.23 -25.76
N HIS A 307 5.18 8.99 -26.05
CA HIS A 307 5.82 7.77 -25.55
C HIS A 307 6.46 6.94 -26.66
N GLY A 308 7.77 6.76 -26.55
CA GLY A 308 8.58 6.06 -27.55
C GLY A 308 9.17 7.03 -28.58
N GLN A 309 10.15 6.56 -29.35
CA GLN A 309 10.85 7.40 -30.33
C GLN A 309 10.66 6.86 -31.76
N ASP A 310 11.24 5.71 -32.08
CA ASP A 310 11.10 5.12 -33.43
C ASP A 310 9.64 4.75 -33.76
N SER A 311 8.90 4.25 -32.77
CA SER A 311 7.48 3.90 -32.93
C SER A 311 6.56 5.09 -33.20
N TRP A 312 7.02 6.32 -32.94
CA TRP A 312 6.28 7.55 -33.27
C TRP A 312 6.34 7.91 -34.75
N ALA A 313 7.17 7.21 -35.54
CA ALA A 313 7.11 7.26 -36.99
C ALA A 313 5.90 6.52 -37.57
N TYR A 314 5.20 5.68 -36.77
CA TYR A 314 4.01 4.94 -37.18
C TYR A 314 2.74 5.78 -37.02
N ASP A 315 1.69 5.45 -37.78
CA ASP A 315 0.43 6.20 -37.71
C ASP A 315 -0.32 5.93 -36.39
N GLN A 316 -0.17 4.74 -35.80
CA GLN A 316 -0.65 4.44 -34.45
C GLN A 316 0.47 4.65 -33.42
N ARG A 317 0.32 5.69 -32.59
CA ARG A 317 1.34 6.16 -31.64
C ARG A 317 0.97 5.87 -30.19
N GLY A 318 1.95 5.53 -29.36
CA GLY A 318 1.81 5.43 -27.90
C GLY A 318 1.99 6.78 -27.22
N PHE A 319 1.46 6.97 -26.02
CA PHE A 319 1.59 8.23 -25.28
C PHE A 319 1.70 7.95 -23.78
N ASP A 320 2.36 8.84 -23.06
CA ASP A 320 2.35 8.86 -21.61
C ASP A 320 1.17 9.72 -21.16
N TYR A 321 0.55 9.36 -20.03
CA TYR A 321 -0.51 10.14 -19.39
C TYR A 321 -0.13 10.40 -17.95
N VAL A 322 -0.09 11.68 -17.56
CA VAL A 322 0.30 12.15 -16.23
C VAL A 322 -0.86 12.91 -15.61
N VAL A 323 -1.43 12.39 -14.53
CA VAL A 323 -2.44 13.10 -13.76
C VAL A 323 -1.80 14.30 -13.08
N ARG A 324 -2.45 15.47 -13.17
CA ARG A 324 -1.95 16.72 -12.60
C ARG A 324 -2.95 17.22 -11.56
N ASP A 325 -2.62 17.03 -10.28
CA ASP A 325 -3.39 17.58 -9.16
C ASP A 325 -3.58 19.10 -9.29
N GLN A 326 -2.62 19.76 -9.95
CA GLN A 326 -2.63 21.20 -10.22
C GLN A 326 -3.82 21.66 -11.08
N PHE A 327 -4.47 20.76 -11.82
CA PHE A 327 -5.70 21.10 -12.55
C PHE A 327 -6.95 21.09 -11.66
N GLY A 328 -6.86 20.57 -10.44
CA GLY A 328 -7.92 20.58 -9.42
C GLY A 328 -9.01 19.53 -9.60
N TYR A 329 -8.80 18.55 -10.49
CA TYR A 329 -9.77 17.46 -10.72
C TYR A 329 -9.43 16.23 -9.88
N ASN A 330 -8.19 15.74 -9.99
CA ASN A 330 -7.73 14.48 -9.42
C ASN A 330 -6.22 14.55 -9.19
N ASP A 331 -5.73 13.82 -8.20
CA ASP A 331 -4.32 13.59 -7.88
C ASP A 331 -3.76 12.35 -8.60
N ALA A 332 -4.62 11.38 -8.90
CA ALA A 332 -4.27 10.14 -9.58
C ALA A 332 -5.48 9.50 -10.29
N VAL A 333 -5.22 8.46 -11.08
CA VAL A 333 -6.26 7.54 -11.56
C VAL A 333 -6.56 6.53 -10.46
N HIS A 334 -7.67 6.72 -9.73
CA HIS A 334 -8.07 5.89 -8.58
C HIS A 334 -8.90 4.66 -8.98
N TYR A 335 -8.25 3.59 -9.44
CA TYR A 335 -8.87 2.27 -9.64
C TYR A 335 -7.80 1.18 -9.80
N PRO A 336 -8.03 -0.09 -9.39
CA PRO A 336 -7.09 -1.19 -9.67
C PRO A 336 -7.13 -1.62 -11.15
N ILE A 337 -6.23 -1.05 -11.97
CA ILE A 337 -6.20 -1.26 -13.42
C ILE A 337 -5.61 -2.63 -13.77
N PHE A 338 -4.54 -3.05 -13.08
CA PHE A 338 -3.80 -4.26 -13.41
C PHE A 338 -4.30 -5.45 -12.59
N ARG A 339 -4.86 -6.46 -13.26
CA ARG A 339 -5.46 -7.64 -12.58
C ARG A 339 -4.49 -8.48 -11.75
N THR A 340 -3.19 -8.30 -11.94
CA THR A 340 -2.11 -9.02 -11.24
C THR A 340 -1.55 -8.24 -10.06
N LYS A 341 -2.05 -7.03 -9.79
CA LYS A 341 -1.55 -6.13 -8.75
C LYS A 341 -2.70 -5.64 -7.88
N ASP A 342 -2.39 -5.36 -6.63
CA ASP A 342 -3.36 -4.78 -5.66
C ASP A 342 -3.31 -3.24 -5.64
N ARG A 343 -2.42 -2.62 -6.44
CA ARG A 343 -2.32 -1.16 -6.57
C ARG A 343 -3.59 -0.59 -7.19
N ASP A 344 -4.11 0.49 -6.62
CA ASP A 344 -5.39 1.10 -6.99
C ASP A 344 -5.30 2.61 -7.28
N SER A 345 -4.10 3.17 -7.36
CA SER A 345 -3.86 4.57 -7.68
C SER A 345 -2.59 4.74 -8.51
N TYR A 346 -2.65 5.57 -9.56
CA TYR A 346 -1.55 5.84 -10.49
C TYR A 346 -1.50 7.31 -10.86
N GLN A 347 -0.37 7.97 -10.61
CA GLN A 347 -0.13 9.33 -11.11
C GLN A 347 0.24 9.30 -12.59
N ARG A 348 0.95 8.26 -13.03
CA ARG A 348 1.42 8.12 -14.40
C ARG A 348 1.14 6.74 -14.98
N LEU A 349 0.66 6.74 -16.23
CA LEU A 349 0.41 5.54 -17.02
C LEU A 349 1.06 5.68 -18.39
N ILE A 350 1.57 4.58 -18.91
CA ILE A 350 1.99 4.48 -20.31
C ILE A 350 0.84 3.86 -21.09
N ILE A 351 0.43 4.46 -22.21
CA ILE A 351 -0.52 3.88 -23.16
C ILE A 351 0.25 3.55 -24.44
N LYS A 352 0.69 2.30 -24.57
CA LYS A 352 1.61 1.86 -25.61
C LYS A 352 0.87 1.16 -26.75
N ALA A 353 1.30 1.41 -27.99
CA ALA A 353 0.81 0.73 -29.19
C ALA A 353 1.73 -0.43 -29.60
N CYS A 354 2.29 -1.18 -28.63
CA CYS A 354 3.28 -2.25 -28.85
C CYS A 354 4.58 -1.87 -29.60
N ALA A 355 4.92 -0.58 -29.71
CA ALA A 355 6.19 -0.07 -30.26
C ALA A 355 6.65 -0.71 -31.59
N GLY A 356 7.86 -1.28 -31.67
CA GLY A 356 8.38 -1.96 -32.87
C GLY A 356 7.62 -3.23 -33.25
N ASP A 357 6.79 -3.77 -32.36
CA ASP A 357 5.90 -4.92 -32.61
C ASP A 357 4.47 -4.49 -33.02
N ASN A 358 4.25 -3.20 -33.29
CA ASN A 358 2.96 -2.64 -33.65
C ASN A 358 2.42 -3.17 -34.99
N TYR A 359 1.39 -4.01 -34.98
CA TYR A 359 0.69 -4.41 -36.21
C TYR A 359 -0.22 -3.29 -36.78
N GLU A 360 -0.09 -2.88 -38.05
CA GLU A 360 0.70 -3.46 -39.16
C GLU A 360 2.00 -2.72 -39.52
N PHE A 361 2.42 -1.75 -38.69
CA PHE A 361 3.50 -0.81 -39.02
C PHE A 361 4.92 -1.29 -38.70
N GLY A 362 5.07 -2.12 -37.67
CA GLY A 362 6.34 -2.64 -37.21
C GLY A 362 7.07 -3.43 -38.30
N PRO A 363 8.41 -3.42 -38.34
CA PRO A 363 9.16 -4.09 -39.39
C PRO A 363 9.06 -5.61 -39.26
N GLY A 364 9.19 -6.34 -40.36
CA GLY A 364 9.19 -7.80 -40.32
C GLY A 364 7.80 -8.37 -40.04
N GLN A 365 7.62 -9.03 -38.88
CA GLN A 365 6.41 -9.78 -38.53
C GLN A 365 5.83 -9.32 -37.19
N PRO A 366 5.29 -8.08 -37.11
CA PRO A 366 4.74 -7.54 -35.88
C PRO A 366 3.55 -8.38 -35.41
N ALA A 367 3.60 -8.85 -34.15
CA ALA A 367 2.59 -9.69 -33.51
C ALA A 367 1.70 -8.90 -32.53
N HIS A 368 2.02 -7.62 -32.27
CA HIS A 368 1.31 -6.73 -31.36
C HIS A 368 1.19 -7.32 -29.93
N ILE A 369 2.20 -8.07 -29.46
CA ILE A 369 2.18 -8.75 -28.15
C ILE A 369 3.55 -9.07 -27.52
N ARG A 370 4.68 -8.93 -28.23
CA ARG A 370 6.01 -9.39 -27.76
C ARG A 370 6.45 -8.79 -26.43
N ASP A 371 6.47 -7.46 -26.34
CA ASP A 371 6.84 -6.76 -25.10
C ASP A 371 5.88 -7.11 -23.93
N PRO A 372 4.54 -7.04 -24.08
CA PRO A 372 3.61 -7.56 -23.07
C PRO A 372 3.92 -8.98 -22.61
N TYR A 373 4.21 -9.87 -23.55
CA TYR A 373 4.46 -11.27 -23.27
C TYR A 373 5.71 -11.47 -22.41
N VAL A 374 6.82 -10.83 -22.75
CA VAL A 374 8.08 -10.97 -22.00
C VAL A 374 7.98 -10.35 -20.60
N GLN A 375 7.34 -9.18 -20.48
CA GLN A 375 7.09 -8.53 -19.19
C GLN A 375 6.22 -9.41 -18.29
N ALA A 376 5.12 -9.94 -18.83
CA ALA A 376 4.21 -10.80 -18.07
C ALA A 376 4.85 -12.15 -17.72
N LEU A 377 5.70 -12.70 -18.59
CA LEU A 377 6.46 -13.93 -18.35
C LEU A 377 7.37 -13.77 -17.13
N SER A 378 8.11 -12.66 -17.07
CA SER A 378 8.97 -12.32 -15.95
C SER A 378 8.19 -12.18 -14.62
N GLN A 379 7.04 -11.49 -14.65
CA GLN A 379 6.18 -11.33 -13.48
C GLN A 379 5.60 -12.64 -12.95
N VAL A 380 5.04 -13.48 -13.83
CA VAL A 380 4.46 -14.78 -13.43
C VAL A 380 5.54 -15.76 -12.98
N GLY A 381 6.76 -15.61 -13.51
CA GLY A 381 7.94 -16.37 -13.09
C GLY A 381 8.62 -15.86 -11.82
N GLU A 382 8.12 -14.77 -11.23
CA GLU A 382 8.72 -14.08 -10.07
C GLU A 382 10.23 -13.83 -10.24
N LEU A 383 10.62 -13.42 -11.45
CA LEU A 383 12.01 -13.07 -11.73
C LEU A 383 12.42 -11.84 -10.91
N LYS A 384 13.71 -11.76 -10.57
CA LYS A 384 14.25 -10.73 -9.67
C LYS A 384 14.50 -9.39 -10.37
N VAL A 385 13.72 -9.05 -11.38
CA VAL A 385 13.75 -7.76 -12.07
C VAL A 385 12.50 -6.96 -11.71
N ASP A 386 12.45 -5.68 -12.07
CA ASP A 386 11.23 -4.89 -11.95
C ASP A 386 10.61 -4.70 -13.34
N GLU A 387 9.36 -5.15 -13.51
CA GLU A 387 8.67 -5.19 -14.80
C GLU A 387 7.58 -4.12 -14.94
N ARG A 388 7.24 -3.82 -16.19
CA ARG A 388 6.06 -3.02 -16.55
C ARG A 388 4.82 -3.92 -16.62
N SER A 389 4.03 -3.91 -15.54
CA SER A 389 2.71 -4.57 -15.50
C SER A 389 1.86 -4.15 -16.70
N TYR A 390 1.06 -5.06 -17.23
CA TYR A 390 0.30 -4.91 -18.47
C TYR A 390 -1.17 -5.19 -18.29
N GLU A 391 -2.01 -4.40 -18.96
CA GLU A 391 -3.36 -4.80 -19.31
C GLU A 391 -3.70 -4.38 -20.74
N ALA A 392 -4.32 -5.28 -21.51
CA ALA A 392 -4.78 -4.97 -22.86
C ALA A 392 -5.93 -3.95 -22.82
N CYS A 393 -5.94 -3.02 -23.76
CA CYS A 393 -7.03 -2.04 -23.84
C CYS A 393 -7.33 -1.59 -25.27
N VAL A 394 -8.46 -0.91 -25.41
CA VAL A 394 -8.81 -0.13 -26.60
C VAL A 394 -8.79 1.35 -26.23
N VAL A 395 -8.21 2.16 -27.10
CA VAL A 395 -8.19 3.62 -26.94
C VAL A 395 -9.24 4.26 -27.83
N TYR A 396 -9.95 5.23 -27.28
CA TYR A 396 -10.75 6.21 -28.03
C TYR A 396 -10.15 7.60 -27.85
N VAL A 397 -10.16 8.41 -28.90
CA VAL A 397 -9.71 9.82 -28.86
C VAL A 397 -10.85 10.69 -29.35
N ASN A 398 -11.34 11.60 -28.51
CA ASN A 398 -12.47 12.49 -28.82
C ASN A 398 -13.70 11.74 -29.38
N GLY A 399 -13.97 10.54 -28.87
CA GLY A 399 -15.07 9.67 -29.30
C GLY A 399 -14.79 8.83 -30.56
N GLN A 400 -13.60 8.91 -31.16
CA GLN A 400 -13.18 8.07 -32.28
C GLN A 400 -12.40 6.85 -31.80
N TYR A 401 -12.76 5.66 -32.30
CA TYR A 401 -11.97 4.44 -32.05
C TYR A 401 -10.55 4.65 -32.58
N TRP A 402 -9.53 4.41 -31.75
CA TRP A 402 -8.14 4.67 -32.08
C TRP A 402 -7.31 3.40 -32.26
N GLY A 403 -7.65 2.28 -31.62
CA GLY A 403 -6.96 1.00 -31.85
C GLY A 403 -6.86 0.14 -30.60
N VAL A 404 -6.21 -1.03 -30.78
CA VAL A 404 -5.74 -1.90 -29.70
C VAL A 404 -4.44 -1.34 -29.17
N TYR A 405 -4.35 -1.26 -27.85
CA TYR A 405 -3.25 -0.69 -27.10
C TYR A 405 -3.01 -1.55 -25.86
N ASP A 406 -2.02 -1.15 -25.09
CA ASP A 406 -1.81 -1.62 -23.76
C ASP A 406 -1.50 -0.51 -22.78
N VAL A 407 -2.08 -0.61 -21.58
CA VAL A 407 -1.72 0.26 -20.46
C VAL A 407 -0.61 -0.39 -19.66
N ARG A 408 0.36 0.41 -19.20
CA ARG A 408 1.46 -0.03 -18.33
C ARG A 408 1.68 0.84 -17.13
N GLU A 409 2.15 0.19 -16.06
CA GLU A 409 2.86 0.90 -14.99
C GLU A 409 4.20 1.42 -15.51
N LYS A 410 4.59 2.60 -15.01
CA LYS A 410 5.90 3.18 -15.28
C LYS A 410 6.87 2.82 -14.16
N VAL A 411 7.50 1.65 -14.30
CA VAL A 411 8.48 1.10 -13.34
C VAL A 411 9.69 2.01 -13.08
N ASP A 412 10.01 2.89 -14.04
CA ASP A 412 11.12 3.84 -13.98
C ASP A 412 10.67 5.24 -13.50
N ASP A 413 9.69 5.29 -12.61
CA ASP A 413 9.09 6.51 -12.03
C ASP A 413 8.96 6.36 -10.50
N ASN A 414 9.07 7.47 -9.76
CA ASN A 414 9.05 7.45 -8.29
C ASN A 414 7.70 6.97 -7.72
N ASP A 415 6.58 7.21 -8.41
CA ASP A 415 5.25 6.79 -7.97
C ASP A 415 5.15 5.26 -7.87
N PHE A 416 5.88 4.54 -8.74
CA PHE A 416 6.01 3.09 -8.67
C PHE A 416 6.87 2.63 -7.48
N THR A 417 8.06 3.22 -7.31
CA THR A 417 9.01 2.78 -6.26
C THR A 417 8.54 3.17 -4.87
N GLU A 418 7.85 4.28 -4.72
CA GLU A 418 7.25 4.71 -3.45
C GLU A 418 6.17 3.71 -3.03
N TYR A 419 5.23 3.39 -3.93
CA TYR A 419 4.14 2.47 -3.63
C TYR A 419 4.61 1.06 -3.26
N TYR A 420 5.45 0.44 -4.10
CA TYR A 420 5.83 -0.96 -3.89
C TYR A 420 6.95 -1.14 -2.87
N TYR A 421 7.84 -0.15 -2.72
CA TYR A 421 9.10 -0.32 -2.00
C TYR A 421 9.39 0.76 -0.95
N GLY A 422 8.53 1.78 -0.81
CA GLY A 422 8.76 2.88 0.14
C GLY A 422 10.00 3.70 -0.19
N GLN A 423 10.32 3.84 -1.47
CA GLN A 423 11.44 4.63 -1.99
C GLN A 423 10.90 5.81 -2.78
N ASP A 424 10.89 6.99 -2.17
CA ASP A 424 10.42 8.23 -2.79
C ASP A 424 11.46 8.84 -3.76
N GLU A 425 11.11 9.91 -4.44
CA GLU A 425 11.96 10.55 -5.46
C GLU A 425 13.36 10.99 -4.97
N TYR A 426 13.52 11.26 -3.67
CA TYR A 426 14.78 11.68 -3.06
C TYR A 426 15.59 10.49 -2.52
N ASP A 427 14.94 9.36 -2.32
CA ASP A 427 15.51 8.12 -1.82
C ASP A 427 15.82 7.10 -2.93
N ILE A 428 15.93 7.52 -4.19
CA ILE A 428 16.27 6.63 -5.32
C ILE A 428 17.61 7.03 -5.96
N GLN A 429 18.42 6.02 -6.28
CA GLN A 429 19.44 6.14 -7.32
C GLN A 429 19.04 5.24 -8.49
N MET A 430 18.81 5.84 -9.66
CA MET A 430 18.40 5.13 -10.87
C MET A 430 19.19 5.63 -12.07
N ILE A 431 19.76 4.70 -12.83
CA ILE A 431 20.56 4.96 -14.02
C ILE A 431 19.93 4.25 -15.20
N LYS A 432 19.91 4.92 -16.34
CA LYS A 432 19.27 4.47 -17.57
C LYS A 432 20.22 4.65 -18.74
N THR A 433 20.16 3.74 -19.71
CA THR A 433 20.94 3.77 -20.94
C THR A 433 20.03 3.60 -22.14
N TRP A 434 20.12 4.55 -23.07
CA TRP A 434 19.46 4.56 -24.36
C TRP A 434 20.33 5.34 -25.36
N GLY A 435 21.36 4.68 -25.92
CA GLY A 435 22.38 5.29 -26.79
C GLY A 435 23.37 6.21 -26.06
N GLY A 436 22.97 6.74 -24.89
CA GLY A 436 23.79 7.35 -23.87
C GLY A 436 23.24 7.03 -22.48
N THR A 437 24.05 7.26 -21.44
CA THR A 437 23.71 6.94 -20.05
C THR A 437 23.46 8.22 -19.25
N TRP A 438 22.40 8.23 -18.45
CA TRP A 438 22.08 9.31 -17.52
C TRP A 438 21.53 8.76 -16.20
N SER A 439 21.53 9.59 -15.16
CA SER A 439 20.81 9.30 -13.92
C SER A 439 19.40 9.85 -14.04
N GLU A 440 18.39 8.99 -13.93
CA GLU A 440 16.99 9.43 -13.80
C GLU A 440 16.76 10.03 -12.41
N TYR A 441 17.29 9.36 -11.37
CA TYR A 441 17.23 9.77 -9.97
C TYR A 441 18.61 9.65 -9.32
N GLY A 442 18.86 10.45 -8.28
CA GLY A 442 20.13 10.44 -7.52
C GLY A 442 21.31 11.17 -8.17
N GLY A 443 21.09 11.81 -9.32
CA GLY A 443 22.04 12.71 -9.98
C GLY A 443 23.44 12.12 -10.21
N ALA A 444 24.48 12.95 -10.16
CA ALA A 444 25.87 12.52 -10.39
C ALA A 444 26.38 11.49 -9.35
N GLN A 445 25.78 11.47 -8.15
CA GLN A 445 26.16 10.53 -7.10
C GLN A 445 25.80 9.09 -7.50
N ALA A 446 24.62 8.87 -8.10
CA ALA A 446 24.22 7.55 -8.59
C ALA A 446 25.26 6.94 -9.54
N GLN A 447 25.72 7.72 -10.54
CA GLN A 447 26.77 7.28 -11.46
C GLN A 447 28.12 7.03 -10.78
N THR A 448 28.49 7.86 -9.80
CA THR A 448 29.73 7.70 -9.03
C THR A 448 29.71 6.41 -8.21
N ASP A 449 28.57 6.10 -7.58
CA ASP A 449 28.39 4.91 -6.76
C ASP A 449 28.40 3.65 -7.60
N TRP A 450 27.72 3.66 -8.76
CA TRP A 450 27.78 2.56 -9.73
C TRP A 450 29.20 2.31 -10.24
N ALA A 451 29.90 3.37 -10.66
CA ALA A 451 31.29 3.26 -11.13
C ALA A 451 32.23 2.73 -10.03
N SER A 452 31.98 3.11 -8.76
CA SER A 452 32.74 2.61 -7.61
C SER A 452 32.52 1.12 -7.37
N LEU A 453 31.27 0.64 -7.48
CA LEU A 453 30.93 -0.78 -7.39
C LEU A 453 31.57 -1.58 -8.53
N LEU A 454 31.43 -1.12 -9.78
CA LEU A 454 32.06 -1.74 -10.94
C LEU A 454 33.58 -1.85 -10.78
N ASN A 455 34.23 -0.75 -10.37
CA ASN A 455 35.68 -0.74 -10.13
C ASN A 455 36.08 -1.69 -8.99
N TYR A 456 35.28 -1.79 -7.92
CA TYR A 456 35.54 -2.72 -6.83
C TYR A 456 35.49 -4.17 -7.32
N ILE A 457 34.45 -4.55 -8.07
CA ILE A 457 34.30 -5.89 -8.65
C ILE A 457 35.48 -6.22 -9.57
N ASN A 458 35.87 -5.28 -10.43
CA ASN A 458 36.96 -5.47 -11.38
C ASN A 458 38.34 -5.63 -10.74
N THR A 459 38.59 -4.95 -9.62
CA THR A 459 39.91 -4.90 -8.98
C THR A 459 40.12 -5.92 -7.87
N ASN A 460 39.06 -6.61 -7.44
CA ASN A 460 39.11 -7.65 -6.40
C ASN A 460 38.81 -9.04 -6.99
N ASN A 461 39.14 -10.08 -6.23
CA ASN A 461 38.79 -11.47 -6.58
C ASN A 461 37.40 -11.77 -6.02
N MET A 462 36.42 -12.08 -6.87
CA MET A 462 35.04 -12.35 -6.46
C MET A 462 34.85 -13.74 -5.83
N GLY A 463 35.88 -14.59 -5.88
CA GLY A 463 35.96 -15.83 -5.10
C GLY A 463 36.39 -15.62 -3.64
N ASP A 464 36.86 -14.43 -3.25
CA ASP A 464 37.11 -14.10 -1.84
C ASP A 464 35.78 -13.82 -1.12
N PRO A 465 35.42 -14.59 -0.07
CA PRO A 465 34.17 -14.40 0.66
C PRO A 465 33.99 -12.98 1.23
N THR A 466 35.08 -12.30 1.61
CA THR A 466 34.98 -10.93 2.16
C THR A 466 34.66 -9.91 1.08
N ALA A 467 35.36 -9.98 -0.06
CA ALA A 467 35.10 -9.10 -1.19
C ALA A 467 33.69 -9.33 -1.76
N PHE A 468 33.28 -10.59 -1.88
CA PHE A 468 31.94 -10.93 -2.37
C PHE A 468 30.84 -10.49 -1.40
N ALA A 469 31.03 -10.64 -0.08
CA ALA A 469 30.05 -10.16 0.90
C ALA A 469 29.83 -8.63 0.82
N TYR A 470 30.86 -7.85 0.50
CA TYR A 470 30.71 -6.42 0.24
C TYR A 470 29.85 -6.17 -1.01
N VAL A 471 30.13 -6.88 -2.11
CA VAL A 471 29.33 -6.76 -3.35
C VAL A 471 27.89 -7.19 -3.10
N ASP A 472 27.66 -8.32 -2.44
CA ASP A 472 26.32 -8.81 -2.10
C ASP A 472 25.55 -7.79 -1.26
N SER A 473 26.21 -7.06 -0.36
CA SER A 473 25.55 -6.01 0.45
C SER A 473 25.01 -4.83 -0.37
N LEU A 474 25.55 -4.59 -1.58
CA LEU A 474 25.21 -3.45 -2.43
C LEU A 474 24.46 -3.83 -3.70
N TYR A 475 24.61 -5.08 -4.17
CA TYR A 475 24.17 -5.50 -5.50
C TYR A 475 23.37 -6.79 -5.43
N ASN A 476 22.15 -6.74 -5.97
CA ASN A 476 21.35 -7.93 -6.19
C ASN A 476 21.86 -8.64 -7.45
N TRP A 477 22.95 -9.39 -7.33
CA TRP A 477 23.54 -10.15 -8.43
C TRP A 477 22.58 -11.24 -8.97
N GLN A 478 21.57 -11.65 -8.21
CA GLN A 478 20.53 -12.55 -8.72
C GLN A 478 19.56 -11.83 -9.66
N SER A 479 19.33 -10.53 -9.47
CA SER A 479 18.61 -9.67 -10.43
C SER A 479 19.35 -9.58 -11.77
N LEU A 480 20.69 -9.41 -11.72
CA LEU A 480 21.53 -9.48 -12.93
C LEU A 480 21.37 -10.80 -13.67
N ILE A 481 21.43 -11.92 -12.92
CA ILE A 481 21.28 -13.26 -13.50
C ILE A 481 19.92 -13.42 -14.17
N ASP A 482 18.83 -13.06 -13.49
CA ASP A 482 17.48 -13.18 -14.08
C ASP A 482 17.32 -12.27 -15.31
N TYR A 483 17.90 -11.07 -15.27
CA TYR A 483 17.92 -10.15 -16.41
C TYR A 483 18.65 -10.77 -17.63
N PHE A 484 19.81 -11.37 -17.41
CA PHE A 484 20.59 -12.02 -18.48
C PHE A 484 19.95 -13.32 -18.96
N CYS A 485 19.45 -14.17 -18.05
CA CYS A 485 18.77 -15.41 -18.42
C CYS A 485 17.53 -15.13 -19.27
N LEU A 486 16.70 -14.14 -18.88
CA LEU A 486 15.52 -13.76 -19.65
C LEU A 486 15.89 -13.22 -21.03
N ASN A 487 16.77 -12.22 -21.10
CA ASN A 487 17.18 -11.61 -22.38
C ASN A 487 17.88 -12.62 -23.31
N SER A 488 18.70 -13.51 -22.77
CA SER A 488 19.35 -14.59 -23.53
C SER A 488 18.34 -15.64 -24.01
N TYR A 489 17.38 -16.01 -23.16
CA TYR A 489 16.35 -16.98 -23.54
C TYR A 489 15.48 -16.45 -24.68
N THR A 490 14.98 -15.22 -24.56
CA THR A 490 14.12 -14.57 -25.57
C THR A 490 14.91 -14.06 -26.78
N VAL A 491 16.23 -14.14 -26.72
CA VAL A 491 17.17 -13.61 -27.72
C VAL A 491 16.87 -12.14 -28.01
N CYS A 492 16.81 -11.34 -26.93
CA CYS A 492 16.61 -9.90 -27.03
C CYS A 492 17.80 -9.27 -27.78
N ALA A 493 17.51 -8.45 -28.78
CA ALA A 493 18.53 -7.84 -29.64
C ALA A 493 18.70 -6.33 -29.43
N ASP A 494 17.97 -5.76 -28.47
CA ASP A 494 17.97 -4.34 -28.15
C ASP A 494 17.96 -4.09 -26.63
N TRP A 495 19.09 -4.35 -25.98
CA TRP A 495 19.35 -4.23 -24.53
C TRP A 495 20.84 -3.92 -24.26
N LEU A 496 21.20 -3.60 -23.02
CA LEU A 496 22.53 -3.17 -22.53
C LEU A 496 22.98 -1.77 -23.00
N ASN A 497 23.25 -1.59 -24.30
CA ASN A 497 23.64 -0.30 -24.89
C ASN A 497 22.44 0.62 -25.18
N TRP A 498 21.25 0.04 -25.14
CA TRP A 498 19.95 0.71 -25.16
C TRP A 498 19.09 0.13 -24.03
N ASN A 499 17.78 0.36 -24.03
CA ASN A 499 16.72 -0.25 -23.20
C ASN A 499 17.19 -0.92 -21.89
N THR A 500 17.94 -0.19 -21.06
CA THR A 500 18.51 -0.73 -19.83
C THR A 500 18.32 0.28 -18.73
N GLY A 501 17.70 -0.16 -17.63
CA GLY A 501 17.58 0.61 -16.40
C GLY A 501 18.01 -0.24 -15.22
N TRP A 502 18.71 0.38 -14.26
CA TRP A 502 19.03 -0.26 -12.99
C TRP A 502 19.00 0.77 -11.87
N TRP A 503 18.59 0.34 -10.69
CA TRP A 503 18.30 1.25 -9.59
C TRP A 503 18.53 0.60 -8.23
N ARG A 504 18.57 1.44 -7.19
CA ARG A 504 18.49 1.04 -5.79
C ARG A 504 17.77 2.09 -4.95
N GLY A 505 17.14 1.64 -3.89
CA GLY A 505 16.60 2.49 -2.83
C GLY A 505 17.67 2.95 -1.83
N MET A 506 17.45 4.11 -1.24
CA MET A 506 18.31 4.75 -0.24
C MET A 506 17.59 4.90 1.11
N ASN A 507 16.25 4.81 1.14
CA ASN A 507 15.47 4.83 2.37
C ASN A 507 15.75 3.54 3.17
N PRO A 508 16.35 3.63 4.37
CA PRO A 508 16.64 2.46 5.20
C PRO A 508 15.38 1.78 5.73
N ALA A 509 14.24 2.48 5.76
CA ALA A 509 12.94 1.91 6.14
C ALA A 509 12.20 1.25 4.96
N GLY A 510 12.61 1.53 3.72
CA GLY A 510 12.04 0.94 2.50
C GLY A 510 12.75 -0.36 2.07
N ASP A 511 12.19 -1.06 1.09
CA ASP A 511 12.77 -2.27 0.48
C ASP A 511 13.68 -1.92 -0.73
N LYS A 512 14.32 -2.93 -1.33
CA LYS A 512 15.11 -2.85 -2.59
C LYS A 512 16.29 -1.88 -2.54
N GLN A 513 17.03 -1.91 -1.43
CA GLN A 513 18.22 -1.07 -1.19
C GLN A 513 19.50 -1.52 -1.94
N LYS A 514 19.44 -2.66 -2.66
CA LYS A 514 20.53 -3.18 -3.49
C LYS A 514 20.28 -2.84 -4.96
N TRP A 515 21.35 -2.51 -5.69
CA TRP A 515 21.31 -2.31 -7.14
C TRP A 515 20.66 -3.51 -7.85
N ARG A 516 19.67 -3.24 -8.71
CA ARG A 516 18.88 -4.25 -9.43
C ARG A 516 18.34 -3.72 -10.75
N TYR A 517 17.88 -4.62 -11.63
CA TYR A 517 17.49 -4.30 -13.00
C TYR A 517 16.00 -4.06 -13.19
N ILE A 518 15.71 -3.18 -14.13
CA ILE A 518 14.39 -2.92 -14.70
C ILE A 518 14.33 -3.62 -16.07
N LEU A 519 13.21 -4.26 -16.35
CA LEU A 519 12.92 -4.79 -17.68
C LEU A 519 12.31 -3.69 -18.55
N TRP A 520 13.07 -3.22 -19.55
CA TRP A 520 12.69 -2.11 -20.42
C TRP A 520 12.53 -2.60 -21.85
N ASP A 521 11.38 -2.31 -22.48
CA ASP A 521 11.07 -2.44 -23.92
C ASP A 521 11.57 -3.73 -24.59
N MET A 522 10.74 -4.77 -24.52
CA MET A 522 11.09 -6.14 -24.91
C MET A 522 10.50 -6.56 -26.27
N ASP A 523 10.24 -5.62 -27.16
CA ASP A 523 9.66 -5.86 -28.48
C ASP A 523 10.67 -6.47 -29.47
N ALA A 524 11.98 -6.19 -29.33
CA ALA A 524 13.07 -6.76 -30.11
C ALA A 524 13.48 -8.20 -29.68
N THR A 525 12.51 -9.10 -29.56
CA THR A 525 12.68 -10.49 -29.10
C THR A 525 12.12 -11.51 -30.08
N PHE A 526 12.51 -12.78 -29.93
CA PHE A 526 12.02 -13.90 -30.75
C PHE A 526 12.22 -13.69 -32.26
N GLY A 527 13.41 -13.21 -32.64
CA GLY A 527 13.80 -12.98 -34.04
C GLY A 527 13.11 -11.80 -34.72
N HIS A 528 12.52 -10.89 -33.94
CA HIS A 528 11.88 -9.67 -34.43
C HIS A 528 12.75 -8.42 -34.20
N TYR A 529 12.53 -7.40 -35.03
CA TYR A 529 13.18 -6.09 -34.97
C TYR A 529 14.70 -6.05 -35.25
N ALA A 530 15.31 -4.88 -35.05
CA ALA A 530 16.70 -4.60 -35.35
C ALA A 530 17.66 -5.10 -34.25
N ASN A 531 18.91 -5.39 -34.64
CA ASN A 531 19.97 -5.83 -33.74
C ASN A 531 20.86 -4.66 -33.33
N PHE A 532 20.45 -3.95 -32.28
CA PHE A 532 21.20 -2.78 -31.78
C PHE A 532 22.31 -3.17 -30.80
N THR A 533 22.15 -4.26 -30.07
CA THR A 533 23.17 -4.77 -29.13
C THR A 533 24.32 -5.45 -29.84
N GLY A 534 24.09 -5.98 -31.05
CA GLY A 534 25.08 -6.75 -31.79
C GLY A 534 25.12 -8.22 -31.39
N ILE A 535 23.95 -8.80 -31.07
CA ILE A 535 23.81 -10.22 -30.76
C ILE A 535 24.31 -11.07 -31.95
N PRO A 536 25.30 -11.96 -31.76
CA PRO A 536 25.92 -12.72 -32.85
C PRO A 536 24.96 -13.65 -33.61
N ASP A 537 24.05 -14.32 -32.91
CA ASP A 537 22.99 -15.15 -33.49
C ASP A 537 21.62 -14.73 -32.93
N GLN A 538 20.71 -14.31 -33.81
CA GLN A 538 19.33 -13.94 -33.45
C GLN A 538 18.34 -15.09 -33.68
N SER A 539 18.81 -16.25 -34.12
CA SER A 539 18.01 -17.45 -34.34
C SER A 539 17.63 -18.12 -33.01
N PRO A 540 16.61 -19.01 -33.00
CA PRO A 540 16.28 -19.77 -31.79
C PRO A 540 17.40 -20.74 -31.34
N ASN A 541 18.46 -20.90 -32.15
CA ASN A 541 19.63 -21.73 -31.81
C ASN A 541 20.75 -20.96 -31.08
N ALA A 542 20.56 -19.67 -30.77
CA ALA A 542 21.59 -18.86 -30.14
C ALA A 542 22.06 -19.47 -28.80
N ASP A 543 23.35 -19.71 -28.65
CA ASP A 543 23.87 -20.37 -27.44
C ASP A 543 23.66 -19.49 -26.19
N PRO A 544 23.23 -20.06 -25.05
CA PRO A 544 22.89 -19.30 -23.85
C PRO A 544 24.08 -18.52 -23.26
N CYS A 545 25.31 -19.00 -23.47
CA CYS A 545 26.54 -18.34 -23.05
C CYS A 545 27.01 -17.21 -24.00
N THR A 546 26.39 -17.03 -25.16
CA THR A 546 26.79 -15.98 -26.12
C THR A 546 26.73 -14.58 -25.50
N VAL A 547 25.79 -14.36 -24.59
CA VAL A 547 25.58 -13.06 -23.93
C VAL A 547 26.66 -12.71 -22.91
N GLU A 548 27.47 -13.68 -22.49
CA GLU A 548 28.55 -13.48 -21.51
C GLU A 548 29.74 -12.71 -22.10
N ASP A 549 29.91 -12.76 -23.42
CA ASP A 549 31.09 -12.26 -24.14
C ASP A 549 30.79 -11.09 -25.11
N LEU A 550 29.68 -10.36 -24.92
CA LEU A 550 29.25 -9.27 -25.83
C LEU A 550 30.17 -8.02 -25.85
N GLY A 551 31.26 -7.99 -25.09
CA GLY A 551 32.25 -6.91 -25.17
C GLY A 551 31.83 -5.58 -24.54
N ASP A 552 31.06 -5.65 -23.44
CA ASP A 552 30.54 -4.49 -22.69
C ASP A 552 29.72 -3.50 -23.55
N PRO A 553 28.61 -3.96 -24.18
CA PRO A 553 27.74 -3.07 -24.93
C PRO A 553 27.28 -1.90 -24.05
N GLY A 554 27.49 -0.68 -24.56
CA GLY A 554 27.14 0.57 -23.88
C GLY A 554 28.22 1.09 -22.93
N GLY A 555 29.09 0.23 -22.37
CA GLY A 555 30.21 0.62 -21.52
C GLY A 555 29.89 0.78 -20.03
N GLN A 556 28.75 0.27 -19.56
CA GLN A 556 28.31 0.37 -18.17
C GLN A 556 28.87 -0.77 -17.29
N GLY A 557 29.56 -1.76 -17.88
CA GLY A 557 30.19 -2.86 -17.19
C GLY A 557 29.27 -4.04 -16.87
N HIS A 558 28.08 -4.13 -17.46
CA HIS A 558 27.09 -5.16 -17.09
C HIS A 558 27.56 -6.58 -17.41
N THR A 559 28.02 -6.83 -18.64
CA THR A 559 28.62 -8.12 -19.01
C THR A 559 29.91 -8.35 -18.25
N VAL A 560 30.73 -7.30 -18.05
CA VAL A 560 31.99 -7.39 -17.29
C VAL A 560 31.74 -7.91 -15.87
N ILE A 561 30.72 -7.37 -15.19
CA ILE A 561 30.31 -7.82 -13.86
C ILE A 561 29.85 -9.28 -13.91
N LEU A 562 28.96 -9.64 -14.84
CA LEU A 562 28.48 -11.02 -14.97
C LEU A 562 29.66 -11.98 -15.13
N SER A 563 30.51 -11.77 -16.14
CA SER A 563 31.66 -12.63 -16.43
C SER A 563 32.59 -12.74 -15.23
N LYS A 564 32.87 -11.62 -14.53
CA LYS A 564 33.74 -11.62 -13.34
C LYS A 564 33.16 -12.47 -12.22
N LEU A 565 31.85 -12.34 -11.97
CA LEU A 565 31.18 -13.08 -10.91
C LEU A 565 31.14 -14.58 -11.20
N ILE A 566 30.74 -14.99 -12.40
CA ILE A 566 30.62 -16.41 -12.76
C ILE A 566 31.99 -17.10 -12.95
N GLN A 567 33.03 -16.37 -13.35
CA GLN A 567 34.35 -16.99 -13.55
C GLN A 567 35.13 -17.18 -12.23
N GLU A 568 34.92 -16.31 -11.25
CA GLU A 568 35.71 -16.33 -10.01
C GLU A 568 34.96 -16.87 -8.80
N ASN A 569 33.62 -16.86 -8.82
CA ASN A 569 32.80 -17.33 -7.71
C ASN A 569 31.95 -18.54 -8.12
N GLN A 570 32.36 -19.74 -7.68
CA GLN A 570 31.69 -21.00 -8.01
C GLN A 570 30.21 -21.02 -7.60
N MET A 571 29.84 -20.38 -6.49
CA MET A 571 28.44 -20.32 -6.05
C MET A 571 27.59 -19.51 -7.04
N VAL A 572 28.14 -18.41 -7.56
CA VAL A 572 27.43 -17.57 -8.55
C VAL A 572 27.38 -18.27 -9.91
N HIS A 573 28.47 -18.93 -10.32
CA HIS A 573 28.49 -19.80 -11.49
C HIS A 573 27.39 -20.87 -11.43
N ASP A 574 27.37 -21.65 -10.36
CA ASP A 574 26.41 -22.74 -10.19
C ASP A 574 24.98 -22.19 -10.13
N TYR A 575 24.76 -21.04 -9.48
CA TYR A 575 23.45 -20.39 -9.50
C TYR A 575 23.05 -19.97 -10.92
N TYR A 576 23.95 -19.37 -11.70
CA TYR A 576 23.64 -18.89 -13.06
C TYR A 576 23.19 -20.02 -13.99
N VAL A 577 23.95 -21.10 -14.04
CA VAL A 577 23.64 -22.25 -14.91
C VAL A 577 22.41 -23.01 -14.39
N ASN A 578 22.31 -23.25 -13.08
CA ASN A 578 21.11 -23.86 -12.50
C ASN A 578 19.88 -22.98 -12.69
N ARG A 579 20.02 -21.65 -12.75
CA ARG A 579 18.87 -20.77 -13.00
C ARG A 579 18.27 -21.02 -14.38
N TYR A 580 19.08 -21.23 -15.43
CA TYR A 580 18.55 -21.66 -16.72
C TYR A 580 17.83 -23.02 -16.64
N ILE A 581 18.42 -23.99 -15.96
CA ILE A 581 17.84 -25.34 -15.80
C ILE A 581 16.51 -25.28 -15.05
N ASP A 582 16.48 -24.58 -13.92
CA ASP A 582 15.30 -24.37 -13.09
C ASP A 582 14.18 -23.67 -13.86
N LEU A 583 14.50 -22.61 -14.61
CA LEU A 583 13.55 -21.91 -15.45
C LEU A 583 13.08 -22.78 -16.62
N GLY A 584 13.96 -23.57 -17.24
CA GLY A 584 13.61 -24.55 -18.28
C GLY A 584 12.59 -25.59 -17.77
N ASN A 585 12.75 -26.06 -16.54
CA ASN A 585 11.82 -26.98 -15.90
C ASN A 585 10.48 -26.36 -15.48
N THR A 586 10.35 -25.03 -15.51
CA THR A 586 9.17 -24.33 -14.98
C THR A 586 8.60 -23.33 -15.98
N LEU A 587 9.26 -22.18 -16.13
CA LEU A 587 8.77 -21.01 -16.87
C LEU A 587 9.08 -21.04 -18.36
N PHE A 588 10.26 -21.54 -18.73
CA PHE A 588 10.87 -21.47 -20.06
C PHE A 588 10.73 -22.77 -20.86
N ASN A 589 9.84 -23.69 -20.46
CA ASN A 589 9.44 -24.79 -21.34
C ASN A 589 8.21 -24.42 -22.17
N CYS A 590 8.00 -25.20 -23.22
CA CYS A 590 6.90 -25.00 -24.15
C CYS A 590 5.53 -25.33 -23.56
N ASP A 591 5.45 -26.24 -22.58
CA ASP A 591 4.21 -26.58 -21.88
C ASP A 591 3.65 -25.38 -21.09
N PHE A 592 4.52 -24.45 -20.67
CA PHE A 592 4.12 -23.17 -20.07
C PHE A 592 4.02 -22.05 -21.10
N MET A 593 5.11 -21.79 -21.84
CA MET A 593 5.24 -20.60 -22.69
C MET A 593 4.17 -20.52 -23.79
N ILE A 594 3.85 -21.65 -24.45
CA ILE A 594 2.88 -21.65 -25.56
C ILE A 594 1.45 -21.39 -25.06
N PRO A 595 0.93 -22.13 -24.05
CA PRO A 595 -0.38 -21.79 -23.49
C PRO A 595 -0.45 -20.37 -22.90
N PHE A 596 0.66 -19.87 -22.35
CA PHE A 596 0.72 -18.51 -21.82
C PHE A 596 0.62 -17.46 -22.92
N LEU A 597 1.38 -17.60 -24.03
CA LEU A 597 1.25 -16.74 -25.21
C LEU A 597 -0.18 -16.76 -25.75
N ASP A 598 -0.76 -17.95 -25.88
CA ASP A 598 -2.11 -18.14 -26.41
C ASP A 598 -3.16 -17.47 -25.53
N SER A 599 -2.94 -17.45 -24.21
CA SER A 599 -3.82 -16.76 -23.26
C SER A 599 -3.84 -15.25 -23.49
N LEU A 600 -2.68 -14.62 -23.76
CA LEU A 600 -2.57 -13.17 -24.00
C LEU A 600 -3.09 -12.80 -25.39
N VAL A 601 -2.73 -13.56 -26.42
CA VAL A 601 -3.24 -13.38 -27.79
C VAL A 601 -4.77 -13.54 -27.82
N GLY A 602 -5.30 -14.48 -27.05
CA GLY A 602 -6.75 -14.69 -26.91
C GLY A 602 -7.50 -13.46 -26.37
N VAL A 603 -6.84 -12.62 -25.55
CA VAL A 603 -7.42 -11.37 -25.02
C VAL A 603 -7.57 -10.32 -26.11
N ILE A 604 -6.59 -10.14 -26.98
CA ILE A 604 -6.63 -9.08 -28.01
C ILE A 604 -7.31 -9.52 -29.32
N THR A 605 -7.41 -10.83 -29.57
CA THR A 605 -8.03 -11.40 -30.80
C THR A 605 -9.39 -10.79 -31.16
N PRO A 606 -10.36 -10.63 -30.22
CA PRO A 606 -11.67 -10.05 -30.55
C PRO A 606 -11.59 -8.60 -31.06
N GLU A 607 -10.58 -7.85 -30.65
CA GLU A 607 -10.42 -6.42 -30.95
C GLU A 607 -9.68 -6.18 -32.28
N MET A 608 -8.93 -7.19 -32.76
CA MET A 608 -8.12 -7.06 -33.98
C MET A 608 -8.95 -6.75 -35.23
N THR A 609 -10.24 -7.09 -35.27
CA THR A 609 -11.10 -6.73 -36.41
C THR A 609 -11.24 -5.21 -36.56
N MET A 610 -11.41 -4.48 -35.46
CA MET A 610 -11.51 -3.02 -35.50
C MET A 610 -10.13 -2.36 -35.67
N GLN A 611 -9.08 -2.96 -35.09
CA GLN A 611 -7.68 -2.56 -35.33
C GLN A 611 -7.37 -2.51 -36.82
N VAL A 612 -7.59 -3.62 -37.54
CA VAL A 612 -7.26 -3.68 -38.98
C VAL A 612 -8.20 -2.85 -39.84
N ALA A 613 -9.45 -2.66 -39.41
CA ALA A 613 -10.39 -1.79 -40.11
C ALA A 613 -9.96 -0.31 -40.07
N ARG A 614 -9.28 0.12 -38.99
CA ARG A 614 -8.77 1.47 -38.85
C ARG A 614 -7.40 1.65 -39.52
N TRP A 615 -6.46 0.76 -39.21
CA TRP A 615 -5.05 0.95 -39.54
C TRP A 615 -4.58 0.19 -40.78
N GLY A 616 -5.37 -0.77 -41.28
CA GLY A 616 -5.03 -1.60 -42.43
C GLY A 616 -4.64 -3.04 -42.05
N GLY A 617 -4.19 -3.81 -43.03
CA GLY A 617 -3.84 -5.22 -42.86
C GLY A 617 -5.03 -6.18 -42.82
N SER A 618 -4.81 -7.37 -42.25
CA SER A 618 -5.83 -8.40 -42.07
C SER A 618 -5.61 -9.22 -40.81
N VAL A 619 -6.71 -9.66 -40.18
CA VAL A 619 -6.64 -10.54 -39.00
C VAL A 619 -5.84 -11.82 -39.30
N ALA A 620 -5.93 -12.34 -40.53
CA ALA A 620 -5.20 -13.53 -40.95
C ALA A 620 -3.68 -13.29 -41.01
N ASP A 621 -3.24 -12.14 -41.51
CA ASP A 621 -1.81 -11.80 -41.57
C ASP A 621 -1.24 -11.57 -40.17
N TRP A 622 -1.98 -10.88 -39.29
CA TRP A 622 -1.61 -10.77 -37.88
C TRP A 622 -1.48 -12.14 -37.20
N GLN A 623 -2.43 -13.05 -37.42
CA GLN A 623 -2.37 -14.42 -36.90
C GLN A 623 -1.15 -15.18 -37.43
N ASN A 624 -0.76 -14.97 -38.70
CA ASN A 624 0.47 -15.56 -39.25
C ASN A 624 1.72 -15.00 -38.53
N ASN A 625 1.74 -13.71 -38.20
CA ASN A 625 2.86 -13.12 -37.45
C ASN A 625 2.98 -13.68 -36.03
N VAL A 626 1.84 -13.86 -35.35
CA VAL A 626 1.79 -14.57 -34.05
C VAL A 626 2.30 -16.01 -34.20
N GLN A 627 1.93 -16.71 -35.27
CA GLN A 627 2.43 -18.06 -35.52
C GLN A 627 3.95 -18.10 -35.70
N VAL A 628 4.56 -17.10 -36.36
CA VAL A 628 6.03 -17.01 -36.47
C VAL A 628 6.70 -16.89 -35.09
N MET A 629 6.12 -16.09 -34.18
CA MET A 629 6.61 -16.01 -32.80
C MET A 629 6.43 -17.34 -32.06
N ARG A 630 5.29 -18.02 -32.23
CA ARG A 630 5.03 -19.35 -31.65
C ARG A 630 6.08 -20.38 -32.11
N ASP A 631 6.32 -20.48 -33.42
CA ASP A 631 7.29 -21.42 -34.01
C ASP A 631 8.73 -21.15 -33.49
N TYR A 632 9.07 -19.88 -33.26
CA TYR A 632 10.35 -19.50 -32.66
C TYR A 632 10.47 -20.06 -31.24
N ILE A 633 9.45 -19.83 -30.40
CA ILE A 633 9.42 -20.33 -29.01
C ILE A 633 9.48 -21.85 -28.99
N GLU A 634 8.69 -22.54 -29.83
CA GLU A 634 8.69 -24.00 -29.94
C GLU A 634 10.07 -24.56 -30.26
N THR A 635 10.80 -23.91 -31.17
CA THR A 635 12.17 -24.29 -31.48
C THR A 635 13.11 -24.01 -30.31
N ARG A 636 13.01 -22.82 -29.68
CA ARG A 636 13.88 -22.35 -28.60
C ARG A 636 13.83 -23.24 -27.36
N CYS A 637 12.65 -23.70 -26.95
CA CYS A 637 12.52 -24.56 -25.76
C CYS A 637 13.35 -25.85 -25.87
N VAL A 638 13.53 -26.35 -27.09
CA VAL A 638 14.24 -27.62 -27.33
C VAL A 638 15.73 -27.39 -27.57
N THR A 639 16.08 -26.37 -28.35
CA THR A 639 17.47 -26.13 -28.75
C THR A 639 18.32 -25.62 -27.59
N ILE A 640 17.72 -24.88 -26.65
CA ILE A 640 18.47 -24.30 -25.54
C ILE A 640 19.08 -25.37 -24.62
N GLU A 641 18.46 -26.55 -24.47
CA GLU A 641 19.02 -27.64 -23.67
C GLU A 641 20.37 -28.12 -24.23
N SER A 642 20.48 -28.21 -25.57
CA SER A 642 21.76 -28.56 -26.22
C SER A 642 22.79 -27.45 -26.03
N GLY A 643 22.37 -26.19 -26.13
CA GLY A 643 23.24 -25.04 -25.87
C GLY A 643 23.76 -25.00 -24.43
N LEU A 644 22.95 -25.37 -23.43
CA LEU A 644 23.40 -25.46 -22.03
C LEU A 644 24.47 -26.53 -21.84
N VAL A 645 24.29 -27.69 -22.47
CA VAL A 645 25.28 -28.78 -22.44
C VAL A 645 26.61 -28.32 -23.05
N ASP A 646 26.56 -27.69 -24.22
CA ASP A 646 27.76 -27.25 -24.94
C ASP A 646 28.46 -26.07 -24.24
N CYS A 647 27.71 -25.12 -23.68
CA CYS A 647 28.26 -23.93 -23.02
C CYS A 647 28.95 -24.22 -21.69
N TYR A 648 28.43 -25.17 -20.90
CA TYR A 648 28.84 -25.37 -19.51
C TYR A 648 29.38 -26.78 -19.21
N ASP A 649 29.74 -27.54 -20.27
CA ASP A 649 30.29 -28.89 -20.17
C ASP A 649 29.40 -29.84 -19.33
N LEU A 650 28.08 -29.73 -19.45
CA LEU A 650 27.13 -30.50 -18.65
C LEU A 650 27.01 -31.95 -19.15
N ASN A 651 26.71 -32.89 -18.24
CA ASN A 651 26.39 -34.27 -18.57
C ASN A 651 24.87 -34.50 -18.40
N GLY A 652 24.17 -34.92 -19.46
CA GLY A 652 22.71 -35.07 -19.43
C GLY A 652 22.09 -34.74 -20.78
N PRO A 653 20.78 -34.45 -20.83
CA PRO A 653 19.83 -34.35 -19.71
C PRO A 653 19.51 -35.67 -18.99
N HIS A 654 19.17 -35.61 -17.71
CA HIS A 654 18.69 -36.74 -16.90
C HIS A 654 17.33 -36.44 -16.25
N ASP A 655 16.36 -37.34 -16.43
CA ASP A 655 15.04 -37.23 -15.81
C ASP A 655 15.13 -37.43 -14.28
N VAL A 656 14.74 -36.43 -13.49
CA VAL A 656 14.68 -36.52 -12.03
C VAL A 656 13.26 -36.26 -11.55
N GLN A 657 12.76 -37.18 -10.71
CA GLN A 657 11.50 -37.02 -10.02
C GLN A 657 11.72 -36.58 -8.58
N PHE A 658 11.03 -35.52 -8.15
CA PHE A 658 11.00 -35.06 -6.76
C PHE A 658 9.63 -35.34 -6.15
N ASP A 659 9.60 -35.88 -4.94
CA ASP A 659 8.35 -36.15 -4.21
C ASP A 659 8.47 -35.82 -2.70
N VAL A 660 7.33 -35.72 -2.02
CA VAL A 660 7.28 -35.49 -0.56
C VAL A 660 6.45 -36.57 0.13
N TYR A 661 6.91 -37.02 1.29
CA TYR A 661 6.20 -38.03 2.07
C TYR A 661 6.09 -37.66 3.56
N PRO A 662 4.90 -37.77 4.17
CA PRO A 662 3.59 -37.99 3.53
C PRO A 662 3.19 -36.87 2.54
N PRO A 663 2.26 -37.10 1.60
CA PRO A 663 1.78 -36.02 0.74
C PRO A 663 1.27 -34.82 1.55
N LEU A 664 1.56 -33.60 1.09
CA LEU A 664 1.21 -32.32 1.74
C LEU A 664 1.92 -32.03 3.07
N SER A 665 2.99 -32.75 3.41
CA SER A 665 3.75 -32.50 4.65
C SER A 665 4.83 -31.43 4.53
N GLY A 666 5.17 -31.01 3.31
CA GLY A 666 6.25 -30.08 3.03
C GLY A 666 6.43 -29.85 1.53
N LYS A 667 7.44 -29.05 1.20
CA LYS A 667 7.92 -28.76 -0.15
C LYS A 667 9.42 -29.01 -0.25
N ILE A 668 9.93 -29.05 -1.47
CA ILE A 668 11.34 -29.13 -1.83
C ILE A 668 11.68 -27.86 -2.60
N GLN A 669 12.69 -27.13 -2.12
CA GLN A 669 13.41 -26.15 -2.92
C GLN A 669 14.56 -26.86 -3.63
N VAL A 670 14.58 -26.77 -4.95
CA VAL A 670 15.68 -27.21 -5.80
C VAL A 670 16.36 -25.96 -6.32
N ASN A 671 17.65 -25.79 -6.02
CA ASN A 671 18.44 -24.62 -6.40
C ASN A 671 17.72 -23.31 -6.04
N SER A 672 17.24 -22.58 -7.04
CA SER A 672 16.56 -21.29 -6.93
C SER A 672 15.03 -21.37 -6.88
N GLN A 673 14.44 -22.56 -7.11
CA GLN A 673 13.00 -22.74 -7.28
C GLN A 673 12.38 -23.63 -6.20
N VAL A 674 11.22 -23.22 -5.69
CA VAL A 674 10.36 -24.08 -4.87
C VAL A 674 9.43 -24.82 -5.80
N LEU A 675 9.47 -26.16 -5.79
CA LEU A 675 8.69 -26.93 -6.74
C LEU A 675 7.18 -26.81 -6.46
N PRO A 676 6.35 -26.57 -7.51
CA PRO A 676 4.95 -26.20 -7.35
C PRO A 676 4.03 -27.38 -7.01
N ASN A 677 4.41 -28.61 -7.34
CA ASN A 677 3.60 -29.81 -7.14
C ASN A 677 4.47 -31.07 -6.93
N TYR A 678 3.89 -32.13 -6.36
CA TYR A 678 4.57 -33.41 -6.13
C TYR A 678 3.68 -34.60 -6.56
N PRO A 679 4.21 -35.64 -7.22
CA PRO A 679 5.58 -35.70 -7.74
C PRO A 679 5.81 -34.65 -8.83
N PHE A 680 6.99 -34.03 -8.84
CA PHE A 680 7.49 -33.14 -9.88
C PHE A 680 8.47 -33.92 -10.74
N ASN A 681 8.40 -33.78 -12.06
CA ASN A 681 9.41 -34.35 -12.97
C ASN A 681 10.11 -33.19 -13.68
N GLY A 682 11.43 -33.22 -13.71
CA GLY A 682 12.23 -32.25 -14.43
C GLY A 682 13.53 -32.86 -14.93
N THR A 683 14.20 -32.09 -15.77
CA THR A 683 15.46 -32.42 -16.40
C THR A 683 16.61 -31.75 -15.66
N TYR A 684 17.57 -32.54 -15.19
CA TYR A 684 18.77 -32.05 -14.48
C TYR A 684 20.04 -32.65 -15.07
N TYR A 685 21.18 -32.09 -14.69
CA TYR A 685 22.46 -32.35 -15.34
C TYR A 685 23.58 -32.63 -14.33
N GLY A 686 24.50 -33.48 -14.73
CA GLY A 686 25.79 -33.70 -14.10
C GLY A 686 26.82 -32.66 -14.58
N GLY A 687 27.99 -32.65 -13.96
CA GLY A 687 28.99 -31.59 -14.18
C GLY A 687 28.69 -30.28 -13.44
N ILE A 688 27.50 -30.16 -12.84
CA ILE A 688 27.09 -29.05 -11.98
C ILE A 688 26.49 -29.54 -10.65
N THR A 689 26.61 -28.72 -9.61
CA THR A 689 26.04 -29.00 -8.29
C THR A 689 24.58 -28.55 -8.25
N THR A 690 23.65 -29.46 -7.95
CA THR A 690 22.27 -29.15 -7.59
C THR A 690 22.13 -29.08 -6.07
N THR A 691 21.46 -28.05 -5.54
CA THR A 691 21.19 -27.88 -4.11
C THR A 691 19.73 -28.24 -3.81
N LEU A 692 19.47 -28.96 -2.72
CA LEU A 692 18.13 -29.29 -2.25
C LEU A 692 17.93 -28.83 -0.81
N ALA A 693 16.75 -28.27 -0.52
CA ALA A 693 16.31 -27.95 0.83
C ALA A 693 14.82 -28.32 1.03
N PRO A 694 14.47 -29.01 2.12
CA PRO A 694 13.10 -29.31 2.47
C PRO A 694 12.50 -28.11 3.19
N LEU A 695 11.26 -27.78 2.87
CA LEU A 695 10.47 -26.73 3.49
C LEU A 695 9.25 -27.40 4.16
N PRO A 696 9.32 -27.77 5.45
CA PRO A 696 8.20 -28.40 6.14
C PRO A 696 6.97 -27.48 6.18
N GLU A 697 5.77 -28.05 6.00
CA GLU A 697 4.53 -27.31 6.28
C GLU A 697 4.37 -27.06 7.79
N PRO A 698 3.56 -26.07 8.23
CA PRO A 698 3.36 -25.79 9.65
C PRO A 698 3.01 -27.04 10.47
N GLY A 699 3.81 -27.30 11.50
CA GLY A 699 3.68 -28.48 12.36
C GLY A 699 4.52 -29.69 11.91
N TRP A 700 5.04 -29.71 10.69
CA TRP A 700 5.90 -30.80 10.23
C TRP A 700 7.37 -30.50 10.48
N ALA A 701 8.17 -31.56 10.62
CA ALA A 701 9.62 -31.48 10.67
C ALA A 701 10.23 -32.36 9.59
N PHE A 702 11.27 -31.86 8.92
CA PHE A 702 12.04 -32.69 8.01
C PHE A 702 12.71 -33.85 8.76
N SER A 703 12.69 -35.04 8.16
CA SER A 703 13.30 -36.25 8.70
C SER A 703 14.56 -36.65 7.95
N HIS A 704 14.43 -36.95 6.67
CA HIS A 704 15.53 -37.42 5.82
C HIS A 704 15.11 -37.43 4.34
N TRP A 705 16.09 -37.57 3.45
CA TRP A 705 15.93 -37.81 2.03
C TRP A 705 15.99 -39.31 1.72
N THR A 706 15.25 -39.76 0.71
CA THR A 706 15.52 -41.04 0.02
C THR A 706 15.82 -40.78 -1.44
N ILE A 707 16.84 -41.46 -1.96
CA ILE A 707 17.32 -41.33 -3.34
C ILE A 707 17.56 -42.72 -3.93
N GLN A 708 17.41 -42.89 -5.24
CA GLN A 708 17.49 -44.20 -5.89
C GLN A 708 18.88 -44.49 -6.48
N ASN A 709 19.53 -43.54 -7.14
CA ASN A 709 20.73 -43.81 -7.96
C ASN A 709 21.94 -42.93 -7.63
N ASP A 710 21.76 -41.61 -7.55
CA ASP A 710 22.80 -40.62 -7.27
C ASP A 710 23.14 -40.53 -5.76
N THR A 711 24.14 -39.71 -5.44
CA THR A 711 24.62 -39.51 -4.07
C THR A 711 24.31 -38.09 -3.58
N ILE A 712 23.70 -38.02 -2.41
CA ILE A 712 23.43 -36.77 -1.69
C ILE A 712 24.53 -36.51 -0.64
N LEU A 713 24.99 -35.27 -0.54
CA LEU A 713 25.97 -34.79 0.44
C LEU A 713 25.40 -33.66 1.32
N PRO A 714 25.83 -33.52 2.60
CA PRO A 714 26.79 -34.37 3.28
C PRO A 714 26.18 -35.70 3.75
N SER A 715 24.87 -35.76 4.00
CA SER A 715 24.15 -37.00 4.29
C SER A 715 22.66 -36.89 3.97
N LEU A 716 21.97 -38.03 3.92
CA LEU A 716 20.52 -38.09 3.72
C LEU A 716 19.71 -37.47 4.87
N ASN A 717 20.31 -37.21 6.04
CA ASN A 717 19.58 -36.66 7.20
C ASN A 717 19.75 -35.13 7.34
N ASP A 718 20.63 -34.53 6.53
CA ASP A 718 20.83 -33.09 6.55
C ASP A 718 19.73 -32.39 5.76
N SER A 719 19.28 -31.23 6.24
CA SER A 719 18.23 -30.46 5.57
C SER A 719 18.77 -29.73 4.34
N LEU A 720 19.96 -29.16 4.39
CA LEU A 720 20.56 -28.55 3.21
C LEU A 720 21.56 -29.53 2.61
N VAL A 721 21.28 -30.00 1.41
CA VAL A 721 22.10 -31.02 0.74
C VAL A 721 22.42 -30.64 -0.70
N THR A 722 23.43 -31.29 -1.24
CA THR A 722 23.81 -31.17 -2.66
C THR A 722 23.91 -32.53 -3.33
N LEU A 723 23.72 -32.55 -4.64
CA LEU A 723 23.98 -33.71 -5.50
C LEU A 723 24.51 -33.27 -6.88
N THR A 724 25.13 -34.21 -7.58
CA THR A 724 25.41 -34.13 -9.02
C THR A 724 24.58 -35.21 -9.69
N THR A 725 23.80 -34.84 -10.69
CA THR A 725 22.83 -35.73 -11.34
C THR A 725 23.49 -36.40 -12.54
N ASP A 726 24.12 -37.56 -12.36
CA ASP A 726 24.79 -38.27 -13.47
C ASP A 726 23.89 -39.34 -14.12
N THR A 727 22.68 -39.54 -13.58
CA THR A 727 21.69 -40.46 -14.11
C THR A 727 20.27 -40.04 -13.71
N SER A 728 19.25 -40.70 -14.26
CA SER A 728 17.87 -40.45 -13.86
C SER A 728 17.63 -40.91 -12.42
N ASP A 729 16.85 -40.18 -11.64
CA ASP A 729 16.66 -40.48 -10.21
C ASP A 729 15.26 -40.14 -9.68
N VAL A 730 14.94 -40.68 -8.50
CA VAL A 730 13.75 -40.37 -7.71
C VAL A 730 14.19 -39.94 -6.32
N ILE A 731 13.94 -38.69 -5.98
CA ILE A 731 14.33 -38.04 -4.73
C ILE A 731 13.08 -37.71 -3.93
N VAL A 732 13.01 -38.19 -2.69
CA VAL A 732 11.85 -37.97 -1.81
C VAL A 732 12.29 -37.31 -0.50
N ALA A 733 11.68 -36.19 -0.14
CA ALA A 733 11.81 -35.58 1.18
C ALA A 733 10.80 -36.18 2.15
N HIS A 734 11.26 -36.77 3.25
CA HIS A 734 10.40 -37.33 4.30
C HIS A 734 10.23 -36.35 5.45
N PHE A 735 8.99 -36.20 5.92
CA PHE A 735 8.63 -35.34 7.04
C PHE A 735 7.88 -36.12 8.12
N LEU A 736 7.98 -35.64 9.37
CA LEU A 736 7.30 -36.20 10.54
C LEU A 736 6.27 -35.20 11.08
N PRO A 737 5.09 -35.65 11.52
CA PRO A 737 4.12 -34.79 12.19
C PRO A 737 4.66 -34.32 13.55
N PRO A 738 4.11 -33.24 14.14
CA PRO A 738 4.59 -32.73 15.41
C PRO A 738 4.22 -33.70 16.54
N ILE A 739 5.12 -33.89 17.50
CA ILE A 739 4.81 -34.61 18.74
C ILE A 739 3.82 -33.74 19.54
N SER A 740 2.67 -34.31 19.92
CA SER A 740 1.68 -33.66 20.78
C SER A 740 1.41 -34.47 22.04
N TYR A 741 1.18 -33.76 23.13
CA TYR A 741 0.91 -34.32 24.46
C TYR A 741 -0.50 -33.94 24.91
N GLU A 742 -1.17 -34.85 25.60
CA GLU A 742 -2.46 -34.56 26.23
C GLU A 742 -2.21 -33.97 27.63
N VAL A 743 -2.79 -32.81 27.92
CA VAL A 743 -2.69 -32.11 29.21
C VAL A 743 -4.07 -32.01 29.84
N MET A 744 -4.21 -32.48 31.07
CA MET A 744 -5.44 -32.34 31.84
C MET A 744 -5.44 -31.01 32.61
N LEU A 745 -6.54 -30.26 32.54
CA LEU A 745 -6.78 -29.06 33.33
C LEU A 745 -7.84 -29.36 34.40
N ASP A 746 -7.64 -28.88 35.62
CA ASP A 746 -8.58 -29.05 36.74
C ASP A 746 -8.57 -27.85 37.73
N VAL A 747 -9.63 -27.70 38.53
CA VAL A 747 -9.74 -26.73 39.62
C VAL A 747 -10.19 -27.41 40.92
N GLU A 748 -9.54 -27.09 42.03
CA GLU A 748 -9.84 -27.67 43.35
C GLU A 748 -10.04 -26.56 44.40
N PRO A 749 -11.17 -26.50 45.13
CA PRO A 749 -12.34 -27.39 45.03
C PRO A 749 -13.16 -27.15 43.75
N ARG A 750 -13.98 -28.12 43.35
CA ARG A 750 -14.87 -28.00 42.19
C ARG A 750 -15.72 -26.72 42.25
N ASN A 751 -15.88 -26.05 41.10
CA ASN A 751 -16.61 -24.78 40.94
C ASN A 751 -15.99 -23.56 41.64
N SER A 752 -14.77 -23.66 42.15
CA SER A 752 -14.08 -22.52 42.79
C SER A 752 -13.42 -21.54 41.81
N GLY A 753 -13.39 -21.85 40.51
CA GLY A 753 -12.78 -20.99 39.50
C GLY A 753 -12.87 -21.54 38.07
N ARG A 754 -12.25 -20.82 37.14
CA ARG A 754 -12.10 -21.17 35.72
C ARG A 754 -10.63 -21.10 35.33
N ILE A 755 -10.25 -21.77 34.23
CA ILE A 755 -8.88 -21.73 33.68
C ILE A 755 -8.96 -21.21 32.25
N GLU A 756 -8.21 -20.17 31.96
CA GLU A 756 -7.92 -19.72 30.61
C GLU A 756 -6.60 -20.37 30.16
N PHE A 757 -6.64 -21.14 29.07
CA PHE A 757 -5.49 -21.83 28.50
C PHE A 757 -5.34 -21.42 27.03
N ASP A 758 -4.22 -20.75 26.72
CA ASP A 758 -3.88 -20.23 25.39
C ASP A 758 -5.02 -19.37 24.77
N GLY A 759 -5.60 -18.49 25.59
CA GLY A 759 -6.71 -17.61 25.21
C GLY A 759 -8.11 -18.24 25.23
N THR A 760 -8.23 -19.55 25.52
CA THR A 760 -9.52 -20.25 25.61
C THR A 760 -9.91 -20.49 27.07
N VAL A 761 -11.12 -20.06 27.48
CA VAL A 761 -11.63 -20.23 28.84
C VAL A 761 -12.38 -21.54 29.00
N TYR A 762 -11.93 -22.38 29.93
CA TYR A 762 -12.53 -23.64 30.32
C TYR A 762 -13.30 -23.48 31.64
N THR A 763 -14.47 -24.10 31.71
CA THR A 763 -15.38 -24.00 32.87
C THR A 763 -15.85 -25.36 33.40
N ASP A 764 -15.76 -26.41 32.57
CA ASP A 764 -16.05 -27.79 32.94
C ASP A 764 -14.73 -28.52 33.20
N PHE A 765 -14.61 -29.11 34.38
CA PHE A 765 -13.38 -29.76 34.82
C PHE A 765 -13.67 -31.17 35.38
N PRO A 766 -12.76 -32.15 35.21
CA PRO A 766 -11.49 -32.00 34.49
C PRO A 766 -11.73 -31.95 32.97
N THR A 767 -10.83 -31.30 32.23
CA THR A 767 -10.85 -31.25 30.75
C THR A 767 -9.47 -31.53 30.19
N TYR A 768 -9.40 -31.95 28.92
CA TYR A 768 -8.15 -32.32 28.26
C TYR A 768 -7.89 -31.43 27.05
N VAL A 769 -6.64 -30.99 26.89
CA VAL A 769 -6.16 -30.19 25.76
C VAL A 769 -4.93 -30.84 25.14
N ALA A 770 -4.83 -30.80 23.81
CA ALA A 770 -3.64 -31.26 23.10
C ALA A 770 -2.64 -30.10 22.95
N VAL A 771 -1.38 -30.34 23.30
CA VAL A 771 -0.31 -29.33 23.23
C VAL A 771 0.87 -29.86 22.42
N PRO A 772 1.45 -29.05 21.51
CA PRO A 772 2.66 -29.44 20.80
C PRO A 772 3.88 -29.42 21.73
N GLU A 773 4.82 -30.33 21.51
CA GLU A 773 6.10 -30.36 22.22
C GLU A 773 6.88 -29.04 22.06
N GLY A 774 7.50 -28.56 23.14
CA GLY A 774 8.46 -27.45 23.07
C GLY A 774 7.85 -26.06 22.87
N VAL A 775 6.53 -25.94 22.70
CA VAL A 775 5.83 -24.65 22.59
C VAL A 775 5.30 -24.22 23.95
N ALA A 776 5.62 -22.98 24.35
CA ALA A 776 5.12 -22.38 25.58
C ALA A 776 3.63 -22.02 25.45
N LYS A 777 2.82 -22.34 26.47
CA LYS A 777 1.39 -22.04 26.56
C LYS A 777 1.09 -21.19 27.78
N ALA A 778 0.33 -20.12 27.58
CA ALA A 778 -0.15 -19.27 28.65
C ALA A 778 -1.30 -19.97 29.40
N VAL A 779 -1.26 -19.96 30.74
CA VAL A 779 -2.28 -20.54 31.61
C VAL A 779 -2.62 -19.55 32.71
N LYS A 780 -3.91 -19.29 32.89
CA LYS A 780 -4.42 -18.32 33.85
C LYS A 780 -5.59 -18.88 34.63
N VAL A 781 -5.60 -18.70 35.95
CA VAL A 781 -6.77 -19.02 36.79
C VAL A 781 -7.61 -17.77 37.01
N LEU A 782 -8.92 -17.95 36.92
CA LEU A 782 -9.93 -16.94 37.20
C LEU A 782 -10.78 -17.45 38.38
N PRO A 783 -10.45 -17.07 39.63
CA PRO A 783 -11.21 -17.48 40.81
C PRO A 783 -12.70 -17.09 40.70
N ALA A 784 -13.57 -17.97 41.22
CA ALA A 784 -14.98 -17.68 41.40
C ALA A 784 -15.19 -16.75 42.59
N GLU A 785 -16.39 -16.18 42.69
CA GLU A 785 -16.77 -15.33 43.81
C GLU A 785 -16.54 -16.04 45.15
N PHE A 786 -15.92 -15.33 46.10
CA PHE A 786 -15.51 -15.82 47.42
C PHE A 786 -14.38 -16.84 47.49
N TYR A 787 -13.65 -17.08 46.39
CA TYR A 787 -12.45 -17.92 46.40
C TYR A 787 -11.20 -17.11 46.07
N ASP A 788 -10.12 -17.37 46.80
CA ASP A 788 -8.78 -16.87 46.48
C ASP A 788 -7.96 -17.99 45.83
N PHE A 789 -7.16 -17.64 44.83
CA PHE A 789 -6.16 -18.56 44.30
C PHE A 789 -5.09 -18.85 45.37
N ALA A 790 -4.77 -20.13 45.56
CA ALA A 790 -3.73 -20.56 46.47
C ALA A 790 -2.42 -20.83 45.72
N TYR A 791 -2.42 -21.83 44.83
CA TYR A 791 -1.24 -22.23 44.05
C TYR A 791 -1.61 -23.20 42.91
N TRP A 792 -0.69 -23.39 41.95
CA TRP A 792 -0.83 -24.37 40.87
C TRP A 792 -0.28 -25.73 41.30
N ASP A 793 -0.89 -26.85 40.93
CA ASP A 793 -0.31 -28.18 41.11
C ASP A 793 -0.11 -28.80 39.73
N ILE A 794 1.13 -28.81 39.27
CA ILE A 794 1.54 -29.31 37.94
C ILE A 794 2.35 -30.59 38.17
N LYS A 795 1.92 -31.72 37.63
CA LYS A 795 2.46 -33.04 38.05
C LYS A 795 3.83 -33.37 37.46
N ASN A 796 4.06 -33.08 36.19
CA ASN A 796 5.18 -33.62 35.43
C ASN A 796 6.15 -32.56 34.88
N ASN A 797 5.89 -31.26 35.06
CA ASN A 797 6.78 -30.19 34.60
C ASN A 797 7.82 -29.77 35.66
N TYR A 798 9.08 -29.55 35.25
CA TYR A 798 10.17 -29.10 36.13
C TYR A 798 11.01 -27.97 35.51
N PRO A 799 11.32 -26.87 36.24
CA PRO A 799 10.95 -26.59 37.62
C PRO A 799 9.44 -26.39 37.77
N ASN A 800 8.85 -27.11 38.70
CA ASN A 800 7.42 -27.05 38.96
C ASN A 800 7.13 -25.71 39.65
N PRO A 801 6.35 -24.78 39.06
CA PRO A 801 6.01 -23.55 39.73
C PRO A 801 4.95 -23.76 40.83
N ALA A 802 4.77 -24.98 41.34
CA ALA A 802 3.69 -25.33 42.26
C ALA A 802 3.64 -24.59 43.61
N ASP A 803 4.65 -23.76 43.89
CA ASP A 803 4.67 -22.85 45.04
C ASP A 803 4.39 -21.37 44.67
N THR A 804 4.00 -21.09 43.42
CA THR A 804 3.66 -19.73 42.98
C THR A 804 2.22 -19.36 43.33
N THR A 805 2.04 -18.15 43.85
CA THR A 805 0.73 -17.53 44.08
C THR A 805 0.30 -16.61 42.93
N VAL A 806 1.04 -16.63 41.81
CA VAL A 806 0.73 -15.82 40.62
C VAL A 806 -0.34 -16.54 39.79
N THR A 807 -1.40 -15.83 39.45
CA THR A 807 -2.55 -16.39 38.73
C THR A 807 -2.26 -16.74 37.27
N ASP A 808 -1.22 -16.14 36.69
CA ASP A 808 -0.88 -16.21 35.27
C ASP A 808 0.53 -16.80 35.13
N ILE A 809 0.65 -17.95 34.45
CA ILE A 809 1.90 -18.67 34.23
C ILE A 809 2.07 -19.04 32.75
N SER A 810 3.29 -19.40 32.36
CA SER A 810 3.60 -19.92 31.02
C SER A 810 4.34 -21.25 31.14
N ILE A 811 3.88 -22.27 30.42
CA ILE A 811 4.33 -23.65 30.57
C ILE A 811 4.71 -24.23 29.19
N THR A 812 5.89 -24.85 29.09
CA THR A 812 6.31 -25.63 27.91
C THR A 812 6.25 -27.11 28.22
N PHE A 813 5.69 -27.92 27.31
CA PHE A 813 5.46 -29.35 27.53
C PHE A 813 6.43 -30.23 26.73
N PHE A 814 6.95 -31.25 27.40
CA PHE A 814 7.80 -32.31 26.82
C PHE A 814 7.27 -33.72 27.17
N SER A 815 6.08 -33.79 27.76
CA SER A 815 5.32 -35.00 28.06
C SER A 815 3.87 -34.62 28.43
N SER A 816 2.96 -35.60 28.51
CA SER A 816 1.62 -35.38 29.07
C SER A 816 1.67 -34.95 30.53
N ASP A 817 0.75 -34.05 30.91
CA ASP A 817 0.75 -33.44 32.25
C ASP A 817 -0.67 -33.22 32.80
N THR A 818 -0.75 -32.80 34.05
CA THR A 818 -1.96 -32.41 34.76
C THR A 818 -1.69 -31.10 35.47
N ILE A 819 -2.54 -30.11 35.22
CA ILE A 819 -2.49 -28.77 35.81
C ILE A 819 -3.75 -28.58 36.64
N ILE A 820 -3.58 -28.38 37.95
CA ILE A 820 -4.69 -28.13 38.87
C ILE A 820 -4.52 -26.74 39.48
N ALA A 821 -5.51 -25.87 39.33
CA ALA A 821 -5.56 -24.63 40.10
C ALA A 821 -6.16 -24.91 41.49
N ASN A 822 -5.37 -24.77 42.55
CA ASN A 822 -5.86 -24.90 43.91
C ASN A 822 -6.33 -23.53 44.40
N LEU A 823 -7.58 -23.47 44.86
CA LEU A 823 -8.22 -22.29 45.41
C LEU A 823 -8.69 -22.57 46.83
N LYS A 824 -8.84 -21.51 47.61
CA LYS A 824 -9.34 -21.58 48.98
C LYS A 824 -10.53 -20.65 49.16
N PRO A 825 -11.55 -21.04 49.95
CA PRO A 825 -12.57 -20.11 50.43
C PRO A 825 -11.94 -18.88 51.10
N GLN A 826 -12.49 -17.70 50.85
CA GLN A 826 -12.20 -16.49 51.61
C GLN A 826 -12.77 -16.58 53.03
N ASP A 827 -12.17 -15.86 53.98
CA ASP A 827 -12.66 -15.84 55.36
C ASP A 827 -13.92 -14.97 55.49
N TYR A 828 -14.98 -15.53 56.08
CA TYR A 828 -16.17 -14.76 56.47
C TYR A 828 -15.83 -13.76 57.57
N ALA A 829 -16.25 -12.50 57.36
CA ALA A 829 -16.17 -11.46 58.37
C ALA A 829 -17.38 -10.54 58.24
N TYR A 830 -18.03 -10.21 59.36
CA TYR A 830 -19.05 -9.18 59.39
C TYR A 830 -18.91 -8.35 60.66
N PHE A 831 -18.73 -7.04 60.47
CA PHE A 831 -18.42 -6.08 61.52
C PHE A 831 -19.44 -4.94 61.51
N VAL A 832 -19.95 -4.60 62.69
CA VAL A 832 -20.87 -3.49 62.88
C VAL A 832 -20.25 -2.50 63.87
N PRO A 833 -19.94 -1.25 63.46
CA PRO A 833 -19.46 -0.23 64.38
C PRO A 833 -20.47 0.05 65.51
N ASN A 834 -20.04 0.56 66.65
CA ASN A 834 -20.93 0.80 67.81
C ASN A 834 -21.16 2.28 68.14
N SER A 835 -20.60 3.21 67.37
CA SER A 835 -20.83 4.65 67.54
C SER A 835 -20.49 5.46 66.30
N PHE A 836 -21.20 6.56 66.09
CA PHE A 836 -20.87 7.56 65.09
C PHE A 836 -21.36 8.97 65.48
N SER A 837 -20.83 9.99 64.79
CA SER A 837 -21.02 11.40 65.13
C SER A 837 -21.47 12.19 63.92
N PRO A 838 -22.79 12.27 63.62
CA PRO A 838 -23.32 12.99 62.47
C PRO A 838 -23.34 14.50 62.72
N ASN A 839 -22.17 15.14 62.72
CA ASN A 839 -21.96 16.56 63.03
C ASN A 839 -21.55 17.40 61.80
N GLY A 840 -21.33 16.75 60.66
CA GLY A 840 -20.97 17.35 59.37
C GLY A 840 -19.50 17.76 59.25
N ASP A 841 -18.60 17.19 60.07
CA ASP A 841 -17.16 17.47 60.02
C ASP A 841 -16.39 16.62 58.99
N GLY A 842 -17.07 15.69 58.32
CA GLY A 842 -16.53 14.76 57.34
C GLY A 842 -15.92 13.50 57.97
N ILE A 843 -15.99 13.33 59.29
CA ILE A 843 -15.37 12.23 60.05
C ILE A 843 -16.45 11.47 60.82
N ASN A 844 -16.71 10.22 60.38
CA ASN A 844 -17.67 9.33 61.04
C ASN A 844 -19.09 9.93 61.14
N ASP A 845 -19.47 10.71 60.11
CA ASP A 845 -20.81 11.28 59.95
C ASP A 845 -21.88 10.24 59.59
N GLU A 846 -21.42 9.06 59.19
CA GLU A 846 -22.23 7.98 58.67
C GLU A 846 -21.87 6.65 59.35
N TRP A 847 -22.89 5.86 59.65
CA TRP A 847 -22.73 4.55 60.27
C TRP A 847 -23.12 3.45 59.30
N ARG A 848 -22.18 2.52 59.04
CA ARG A 848 -22.41 1.37 58.18
C ARG A 848 -21.78 0.08 58.74
N PRO A 849 -22.49 -1.04 58.71
CA PRO A 849 -21.87 -2.36 58.78
C PRO A 849 -20.91 -2.60 57.61
N TRP A 850 -19.91 -3.45 57.80
CA TRP A 850 -19.01 -3.95 56.76
C TRP A 850 -18.96 -5.47 56.79
N GLY A 851 -18.91 -6.13 55.63
CA GLY A 851 -18.79 -7.58 55.56
C GLY A 851 -18.00 -8.10 54.36
N ASN A 852 -17.45 -9.30 54.54
CA ASN A 852 -16.73 -10.11 53.56
C ASN A 852 -17.36 -11.51 53.53
N VAL A 853 -17.49 -12.10 52.33
CA VAL A 853 -18.19 -13.39 52.12
C VAL A 853 -19.65 -13.33 52.61
N ILE A 854 -20.36 -12.26 52.27
CA ILE A 854 -21.78 -12.08 52.63
C ILE A 854 -22.65 -12.05 51.38
N ASP A 855 -23.80 -12.73 51.46
CA ASP A 855 -24.82 -12.72 50.42
C ASP A 855 -25.62 -11.41 50.51
N LEU A 856 -25.27 -10.44 49.66
CA LEU A 856 -25.81 -9.09 49.70
C LEU A 856 -27.32 -9.04 49.40
N GLU A 857 -27.87 -10.02 48.67
CA GLU A 857 -29.30 -10.07 48.36
C GLU A 857 -30.18 -10.33 49.60
N THR A 858 -29.58 -10.88 50.65
CA THR A 858 -30.28 -11.29 51.87
C THR A 858 -30.06 -10.35 53.05
N PHE A 859 -29.32 -9.25 52.84
CA PHE A 859 -29.02 -8.26 53.88
C PHE A 859 -30.28 -7.54 54.39
N ASP A 860 -30.45 -7.48 55.70
CA ASP A 860 -31.52 -6.70 56.36
C ASP A 860 -30.97 -6.05 57.64
N LEU A 861 -30.88 -4.73 57.64
CA LEU A 861 -30.44 -3.91 58.76
C LEU A 861 -31.57 -3.02 59.24
N LYS A 862 -31.86 -3.06 60.55
CA LYS A 862 -32.86 -2.19 61.19
C LYS A 862 -32.29 -1.53 62.42
N VAL A 863 -32.55 -0.24 62.59
CA VAL A 863 -32.17 0.57 63.75
C VAL A 863 -33.41 1.08 64.45
N PHE A 864 -33.43 1.00 65.79
CA PHE A 864 -34.56 1.34 66.63
C PHE A 864 -34.17 2.29 67.75
N ASP A 865 -35.08 3.16 68.16
CA ASP A 865 -34.94 3.98 69.36
C ASP A 865 -35.19 3.19 70.65
N ARG A 866 -35.04 3.86 71.80
CA ARG A 866 -35.24 3.24 73.12
C ARG A 866 -36.67 2.77 73.41
N TRP A 867 -37.64 3.17 72.61
CA TRP A 867 -39.05 2.79 72.72
C TRP A 867 -39.43 1.71 71.70
N GLY A 868 -38.48 1.25 70.88
CA GLY A 868 -38.68 0.25 69.84
C GLY A 868 -39.25 0.84 68.53
N GLN A 869 -39.25 2.17 68.37
CA GLN A 869 -39.64 2.80 67.12
C GLN A 869 -38.52 2.62 66.08
N LEU A 870 -38.88 2.20 64.87
CA LEU A 870 -37.96 2.04 63.75
C LEU A 870 -37.47 3.42 63.30
N MET A 871 -36.16 3.62 63.33
CA MET A 871 -35.48 4.85 62.89
C MET A 871 -34.96 4.71 61.47
N MET A 872 -34.47 3.52 61.11
CA MET A 872 -33.91 3.22 59.80
C MET A 872 -34.09 1.75 59.47
N GLU A 873 -34.36 1.44 58.21
CA GLU A 873 -34.26 0.11 57.64
C GLU A 873 -33.44 0.21 56.34
N SER A 874 -32.48 -0.69 56.16
CA SER A 874 -31.73 -0.83 54.91
C SER A 874 -31.63 -2.29 54.51
N LYS A 875 -31.90 -2.54 53.23
CA LYS A 875 -31.58 -3.80 52.54
C LYS A 875 -30.38 -3.66 51.61
N ASP A 876 -29.81 -2.47 51.55
CA ASP A 876 -28.60 -2.18 50.79
C ASP A 876 -27.43 -2.03 51.79
N PRO A 877 -26.45 -2.96 51.77
CA PRO A 877 -25.28 -2.88 52.65
C PRO A 877 -24.40 -1.66 52.37
N ASN A 878 -24.55 -1.00 51.21
CA ASN A 878 -23.82 0.21 50.86
C ASN A 878 -24.54 1.50 51.26
N LEU A 879 -25.75 1.43 51.80
CA LEU A 879 -26.51 2.60 52.26
C LEU A 879 -26.26 2.85 53.76
N PRO A 880 -25.44 3.85 54.12
CA PRO A 880 -25.14 4.17 55.51
C PRO A 880 -26.32 4.84 56.21
N TRP A 881 -26.30 4.81 57.54
CA TRP A 881 -27.17 5.65 58.37
C TRP A 881 -26.48 6.97 58.69
N ASP A 882 -27.07 8.08 58.28
CA ASP A 882 -26.61 9.46 58.54
C ASP A 882 -27.11 10.02 59.88
N GLY A 883 -27.77 9.19 60.69
CA GLY A 883 -28.38 9.63 61.95
C GLY A 883 -29.65 10.44 61.76
N SER A 884 -30.35 10.30 60.62
CA SER A 884 -31.69 10.85 60.41
C SER A 884 -32.79 9.79 60.54
N ASP A 885 -34.01 10.22 60.81
CA ASP A 885 -35.23 9.39 60.77
C ASP A 885 -36.14 9.70 59.57
N GLY A 886 -35.59 10.41 58.57
CA GLY A 886 -36.31 10.93 57.41
C GLY A 886 -37.08 12.23 57.66
N SER A 887 -37.28 12.67 58.91
CA SER A 887 -37.89 13.96 59.27
C SER A 887 -36.89 14.99 59.83
N GLY A 888 -35.71 14.51 60.22
CA GLY A 888 -34.58 15.31 60.68
C GLY A 888 -33.56 14.43 61.39
N THR A 889 -32.52 15.04 61.97
CA THR A 889 -31.49 14.30 62.71
C THR A 889 -32.02 13.80 64.05
N VAL A 890 -31.73 12.55 64.39
CA VAL A 890 -32.10 11.92 65.65
C VAL A 890 -31.37 12.56 66.84
N ARG A 891 -31.82 12.27 68.06
CA ARG A 891 -31.21 12.81 69.29
C ARG A 891 -29.98 11.99 69.69
N ASP A 892 -29.06 12.63 70.40
CA ASP A 892 -27.96 11.94 71.05
C ASP A 892 -28.47 10.85 71.99
N GLY A 893 -27.86 9.67 71.90
CA GLY A 893 -28.27 8.51 72.67
C GLY A 893 -27.91 7.19 72.04
N VAL A 894 -28.29 6.13 72.74
CA VAL A 894 -28.06 4.74 72.32
C VAL A 894 -29.29 4.25 71.54
N TYR A 895 -29.06 3.76 70.34
CA TYR A 895 -30.02 3.09 69.48
C TYR A 895 -29.65 1.63 69.36
N THR A 896 -30.65 0.76 69.27
CA THR A 896 -30.39 -0.68 69.09
C THR A 896 -30.53 -1.05 67.63
N TYR A 897 -29.65 -1.91 67.14
CA TYR A 897 -29.77 -2.43 65.78
C TYR A 897 -29.99 -3.94 65.78
N ARG A 898 -30.60 -4.41 64.70
CA ARG A 898 -30.66 -5.80 64.29
C ARG A 898 -30.13 -5.89 62.86
N ALA A 899 -29.12 -6.71 62.64
CA ALA A 899 -28.58 -7.01 61.33
C ALA A 899 -28.74 -8.49 61.02
N TYR A 900 -29.14 -8.81 59.81
CA TYR A 900 -29.32 -10.15 59.30
C TYR A 900 -28.53 -10.30 58.01
N VAL A 901 -27.69 -11.33 57.94
CA VAL A 901 -26.90 -11.67 56.75
C VAL A 901 -26.76 -13.19 56.61
N ILE A 902 -26.59 -13.66 55.38
CA ILE A 902 -26.21 -15.04 55.07
C ILE A 902 -24.77 -15.05 54.57
N GLU A 903 -23.95 -15.99 55.04
CA GLU A 903 -22.59 -16.20 54.52
C GLU A 903 -22.65 -16.71 53.07
N GLY A 904 -21.85 -16.11 52.17
CA GLY A 904 -21.89 -16.36 50.72
C GLY A 904 -21.60 -17.81 50.32
N ILE A 905 -20.71 -18.51 51.05
CA ILE A 905 -20.23 -19.87 50.74
C ILE A 905 -21.02 -20.95 51.49
N THR A 906 -21.02 -20.92 52.83
CA THR A 906 -21.66 -21.97 53.65
C THR A 906 -23.19 -21.87 53.65
N LYS A 907 -23.72 -20.69 53.26
CA LYS A 907 -25.12 -20.29 53.44
C LYS A 907 -25.58 -20.32 54.90
N GLU A 908 -24.66 -20.24 55.85
CA GLU A 908 -24.96 -20.10 57.27
C GLU A 908 -25.61 -18.74 57.54
N ARG A 909 -26.59 -18.73 58.44
CA ARG A 909 -27.35 -17.54 58.81
C ARG A 909 -26.72 -16.87 60.03
N HIS A 910 -26.42 -15.59 59.90
CA HIS A 910 -25.95 -14.77 61.01
C HIS A 910 -26.96 -13.68 61.34
N GLU A 911 -27.31 -13.59 62.62
CA GLU A 911 -28.18 -12.56 63.15
C GLU A 911 -27.49 -11.85 64.30
N LEU A 912 -27.31 -10.55 64.17
CA LEU A 912 -26.54 -9.72 65.08
C LEU A 912 -27.45 -8.68 65.71
N PHE A 913 -27.34 -8.58 67.03
CA PHE A 913 -28.01 -7.56 67.82
C PHE A 913 -26.96 -6.75 68.55
N GLY A 914 -27.12 -5.45 68.52
CA GLY A 914 -26.20 -4.57 69.20
C GLY A 914 -26.79 -3.20 69.40
N HIS A 915 -25.90 -2.27 69.74
CA HIS A 915 -26.25 -0.88 69.87
C HIS A 915 -25.26 -0.02 69.08
N VAL A 916 -25.78 1.09 68.57
CA VAL A 916 -25.01 2.17 68.01
C VAL A 916 -25.31 3.41 68.83
N THR A 917 -24.26 4.10 69.26
CA THR A 917 -24.42 5.34 70.01
C THR A 917 -24.19 6.53 69.10
N VAL A 918 -25.18 7.41 69.07
CA VAL A 918 -25.15 8.67 68.31
C VAL A 918 -24.77 9.78 69.28
N PHE A 919 -23.72 10.54 68.96
CA PHE A 919 -23.29 11.71 69.74
C PHE A 919 -23.00 12.86 68.80
N LYS A 920 -23.49 14.06 69.11
CA LYS A 920 -23.22 15.26 68.29
C LYS A 920 -22.15 16.15 68.89
#